data_AF-A0A3D1D264-F1
#
_entry.id   AF-A0A3D1D264-F1
#
_cell.length_a   1.000
_cell.length_b   1.000
_cell.length_c   1.000
_cell.angle_alpha   90.00
_cell.angle_beta   90.00
_cell.angle_gamma   90.00
#
_symmetry.space_group_name_H-M   'P 1'
#
loop_
_entity.id
_entity.type
_entity.pdbx_description
1 polymer ?
#
loop_
_entity_poly.entity_id
_entity_poly.type
_entity_poly.pdbx_seq_one_letter_code
_entity_poly.pdbx_strand_id
1 'polypeptide(L)'
;MKKIQLFVGALAMLGLTACQSDDLQGGKGDDTSVRLTATLADGVATRASIDDTGKGTKADECILQIYEKEGDGDNATYTPYGSQTKVSVNDLKAQFSNVRVVSGKTYKFVFWADNKEGDYYNDTDLRNITIKNTAENLNDDKRDAFFGSYEATITKDIDQDVELTRPFGQVNLTATDYQKVPDDRKPNEVQIVYATGGYEGLNALTGETTGSQLKNITTTTANIMDNSNGYMAMDYLFAPQEQDGKENPAIVDFTTNFYKDGTLITSNNKTTNIPVRRNYRTNISGNLLTNGANLNVTVLPGFSGTIITPYTDETTLNDGGSWIVNDGTASIDLSKVDNLKSDLNLYINGTTSPVNIQLGSKAESDHQINIIVLQNAKTPTFTVANGAKIISNLNVTSYSKDPTTKGIFLNAPMKNVTFSGLYLTNKGMHLQAAMNNVTITKCNANIVNTENNNDVDFVKVDGTGAGSPVITGSLNITDNTVYIKTAKAGDAYLANLWQLTKGTVNITGNHVSGNCGGVFSWMAPDKIDVENNDFECESNGVVIQRPNGENIVKNNTFKNNTLSIFFSHFETANKPTIEITGNTINNGIFIGYDNEADCHATLKVKDNTNIADKNSTYKKLYFIEDIKGPNPVTFENGSDYANPFKD
;
A
#
# COMPACT_ATOMS: atom_id res chain seq x y z
N MET A 1 -72.16 -14.96 46.01
CA MET A 1 -72.48 -15.30 44.60
C MET A 1 -71.29 -16.08 44.06
N LYS A 2 -71.43 -17.39 43.89
CA LYS A 2 -71.55 -18.04 42.55
C LYS A 2 -70.50 -17.49 41.57
N LYS A 3 -69.58 -18.24 40.98
CA LYS A 3 -69.48 -19.68 40.70
C LYS A 3 -68.09 -19.87 40.04
N ILE A 4 -67.27 -20.83 40.49
CA ILE A 4 -67.10 -22.17 39.87
C ILE A 4 -66.21 -22.10 38.61
N GLN A 5 -64.95 -22.52 38.71
CA GLN A 5 -64.40 -23.87 38.35
C GLN A 5 -64.21 -24.01 36.83
N LEU A 6 -63.22 -24.71 36.26
CA LEU A 6 -62.52 -25.96 36.60
C LEU A 6 -61.29 -26.02 35.64
N PHE A 7 -60.03 -26.19 36.04
CA PHE A 7 -59.28 -27.37 36.54
C PHE A 7 -59.07 -28.54 35.55
N VAL A 8 -57.87 -29.14 35.68
CA VAL A 8 -57.32 -30.44 35.20
C VAL A 8 -56.29 -30.30 34.06
N GLY A 9 -55.03 -30.73 34.19
CA GLY A 9 -54.32 -31.36 35.30
C GLY A 9 -52.95 -31.93 34.88
N ALA A 10 -52.05 -31.99 35.87
CA ALA A 10 -50.96 -32.95 36.14
C ALA A 10 -49.96 -33.35 35.02
N LEU A 11 -48.64 -33.11 35.14
CA LEU A 11 -47.62 -33.66 36.07
C LEU A 11 -46.77 -34.76 35.36
N ALA A 12 -45.48 -34.49 35.11
CA ALA A 12 -44.32 -35.42 35.03
C ALA A 12 -43.18 -34.73 34.22
N MET A 13 -42.15 -34.16 34.86
CA MET A 13 -40.92 -34.80 35.36
C MET A 13 -39.75 -34.80 34.33
N LEU A 14 -38.66 -34.17 34.79
CA LEU A 14 -37.24 -34.56 34.66
C LEU A 14 -36.51 -34.30 33.32
N GLY A 15 -35.43 -33.51 33.41
CA GLY A 15 -34.32 -33.60 32.45
C GLY A 15 -33.54 -32.32 32.09
N LEU A 16 -33.55 -31.25 32.88
CA LEU A 16 -32.49 -30.23 32.73
C LEU A 16 -31.26 -30.68 33.49
N THR A 17 -30.36 -31.39 32.81
CA THR A 17 -28.97 -31.51 33.23
C THR A 17 -28.32 -30.14 33.06
N ALA A 18 -28.43 -29.29 34.09
CA ALA A 18 -27.44 -28.24 34.30
C ALA A 18 -26.16 -28.96 34.76
N CYS A 19 -25.22 -29.17 33.84
CA CYS A 19 -23.85 -29.49 34.26
C CYS A 19 -23.30 -28.23 34.94
N GLN A 20 -23.34 -28.24 36.27
CA GLN A 20 -22.49 -27.38 37.08
C GLN A 20 -21.04 -27.59 36.63
N SER A 21 -20.40 -26.52 36.19
CA SER A 21 -18.95 -26.44 36.04
C SER A 21 -18.35 -26.08 37.40
N ASP A 22 -18.35 -27.04 38.32
CA ASP A 22 -17.59 -26.95 39.57
C ASP A 22 -16.60 -28.12 39.58
N ASP A 23 -15.45 -27.89 38.94
CA ASP A 23 -14.24 -28.66 39.24
C ASP A 23 -13.00 -27.87 38.81
N LEU A 24 -12.52 -27.00 39.70
CA LEU A 24 -11.16 -26.47 39.65
C LEU A 24 -10.52 -26.63 41.04
N GLN A 25 -10.21 -27.88 41.39
CA GLN A 25 -9.29 -28.18 42.48
C GLN A 25 -7.84 -28.19 41.98
N GLY A 26 -7.01 -27.32 42.56
CA GLY A 26 -5.60 -27.61 42.80
C GLY A 26 -4.56 -26.75 42.09
N GLY A 27 -4.41 -25.48 42.51
CA GLY A 27 -3.22 -24.68 42.21
C GLY A 27 -3.11 -23.50 43.17
N LYS A 28 -1.99 -23.38 43.91
CA LYS A 28 -1.71 -22.23 44.78
C LYS A 28 -1.40 -21.00 43.93
N GLY A 29 -2.41 -20.21 43.63
CA GLY A 29 -2.32 -18.84 43.11
C GLY A 29 -3.65 -18.14 43.36
N ASP A 30 -3.63 -16.83 43.59
CA ASP A 30 -4.86 -16.06 43.77
C ASP A 30 -5.61 -16.00 42.42
N ASP A 31 -6.89 -16.40 42.42
CA ASP A 31 -7.76 -16.28 41.24
C ASP A 31 -7.90 -14.81 40.84
N THR A 32 -7.67 -14.51 39.56
CA THR A 32 -7.75 -13.15 39.01
C THR A 32 -8.89 -13.05 38.00
N SER A 33 -9.64 -11.94 38.06
CA SER A 33 -10.79 -11.70 37.18
C SER A 33 -10.35 -11.07 35.86
N VAL A 34 -10.81 -11.64 34.75
CA VAL A 34 -10.56 -11.14 33.40
C VAL A 34 -11.90 -10.80 32.75
N ARG A 35 -12.01 -9.58 32.23
CA ARG A 35 -13.14 -9.15 31.41
C ARG A 35 -12.67 -8.92 29.98
N LEU A 36 -13.37 -9.51 29.03
CA LEU A 36 -13.03 -9.43 27.61
C LEU A 36 -14.25 -8.96 26.83
N THR A 37 -14.04 -7.99 25.95
CA THR A 37 -15.03 -7.61 24.93
C THR A 37 -14.46 -7.93 23.56
N ALA A 38 -15.02 -8.92 22.89
CA ALA A 38 -14.68 -9.17 21.50
C ALA A 38 -15.52 -8.27 20.60
N THR A 39 -14.89 -7.47 19.75
CA THR A 39 -15.55 -6.51 18.84
C THR A 39 -15.35 -6.95 17.40
N LEU A 40 -16.44 -7.20 16.67
CA LEU A 40 -16.42 -7.59 15.27
C LEU A 40 -16.21 -6.34 14.40
N ALA A 41 -15.29 -6.41 13.44
CA ALA A 41 -15.06 -5.32 12.50
C ALA A 41 -16.28 -5.07 11.59
N ASP A 42 -16.91 -3.90 11.72
CA ASP A 42 -18.08 -3.47 10.94
C ASP A 42 -17.75 -3.35 9.46
N GLY A 43 -18.62 -3.85 8.59
CA GLY A 43 -18.38 -3.80 7.15
C GLY A 43 -19.10 -2.66 6.44
N VAL A 44 -18.43 -2.00 5.49
CA VAL A 44 -18.99 -0.84 4.79
C VAL A 44 -19.38 -1.18 3.35
N ALA A 45 -20.59 -0.78 2.99
CA ALA A 45 -21.23 -1.13 1.72
C ALA A 45 -20.61 -0.41 0.52
N THR A 46 -19.75 -1.08 -0.25
CA THR A 46 -19.35 -0.62 -1.59
C THR A 46 -20.56 -0.57 -2.51
N ARG A 47 -20.87 0.60 -3.10
CA ARG A 47 -22.02 0.79 -4.01
C ARG A 47 -22.02 -0.22 -5.15
N ALA A 48 -22.92 -1.21 -5.03
CA ALA A 48 -23.66 -1.97 -6.04
C ALA A 48 -23.92 -3.40 -5.51
N SER A 49 -24.69 -3.53 -4.44
CA SER A 49 -25.50 -4.71 -4.12
C SER A 49 -26.28 -4.48 -2.83
N ILE A 50 -27.48 -5.07 -2.76
CA ILE A 50 -28.35 -5.28 -1.59
C ILE A 50 -27.72 -4.93 -0.24
N ASP A 51 -28.37 -3.99 0.43
CA ASP A 51 -28.00 -3.20 1.59
C ASP A 51 -27.45 -3.91 2.85
N ASP A 52 -27.08 -5.20 2.88
CA ASP A 52 -26.74 -5.89 4.14
C ASP A 52 -25.58 -6.89 4.14
N THR A 53 -24.92 -7.16 3.01
CA THR A 53 -23.88 -8.21 2.98
C THR A 53 -22.50 -7.77 3.47
N GLY A 54 -21.87 -8.64 4.26
CA GLY A 54 -20.54 -8.46 4.80
C GLY A 54 -20.44 -7.33 5.81
N LYS A 55 -21.54 -7.04 6.53
CA LYS A 55 -21.59 -6.10 7.67
C LYS A 55 -21.26 -6.75 9.01
N GLY A 56 -21.12 -8.08 9.06
CA GLY A 56 -20.92 -8.83 10.29
C GLY A 56 -22.17 -9.03 11.16
N THR A 57 -23.29 -8.35 10.84
CA THR A 57 -24.55 -8.41 11.60
C THR A 57 -25.20 -9.79 11.65
N LYS A 58 -24.73 -10.75 10.85
CA LYS A 58 -25.24 -12.13 10.86
C LYS A 58 -24.51 -13.03 11.84
N ALA A 59 -23.35 -12.64 12.36
CA ALA A 59 -22.70 -13.37 13.44
C ALA A 59 -23.40 -13.05 14.77
N ASP A 60 -23.96 -14.06 15.42
CA ASP A 60 -24.82 -13.93 16.61
C ASP A 60 -24.32 -14.73 17.82
N GLU A 61 -23.29 -15.56 17.65
CA GLU A 61 -22.61 -16.31 18.71
C GLU A 61 -21.10 -16.06 18.64
N CYS A 62 -20.45 -15.92 19.80
CA CYS A 62 -19.01 -15.86 19.93
C CYS A 62 -18.52 -16.88 20.96
N ILE A 63 -17.51 -17.64 20.57
CA ILE A 63 -16.85 -18.70 21.32
C ILE A 63 -15.51 -18.18 21.80
N LEU A 64 -15.21 -18.39 23.08
CA LEU A 64 -13.91 -18.17 23.70
C LEU A 64 -13.32 -19.51 24.13
N GLN A 65 -12.10 -19.81 23.67
CA GLN A 65 -11.22 -20.83 24.26
C GLN A 65 -9.99 -20.16 24.84
N ILE A 66 -9.66 -20.51 26.08
CA ILE A 66 -8.46 -20.04 26.76
C ILE A 66 -7.39 -21.10 26.62
N TYR A 67 -6.14 -20.69 26.37
CA TYR A 67 -4.98 -21.56 26.37
C TYR A 67 -3.96 -21.03 27.37
N GLU A 68 -3.45 -21.89 28.25
CA GLU A 68 -2.27 -21.57 29.05
C GLU A 68 -1.03 -21.75 28.19
N LYS A 69 -0.16 -20.74 28.20
CA LYS A 69 1.14 -20.77 27.52
C LYS A 69 2.20 -21.29 28.46
N GLU A 70 2.89 -22.34 28.05
CA GLU A 70 4.09 -22.84 28.73
C GLU A 70 5.33 -22.65 27.85
N GLY A 71 6.46 -22.28 28.45
CA GLY A 71 7.70 -21.98 27.71
C GLY A 71 7.73 -20.59 27.09
N ASP A 72 8.75 -20.33 26.29
CA ASP A 72 9.01 -19.04 25.65
C ASP A 72 9.55 -19.21 24.22
N GLY A 73 9.40 -18.18 23.39
CA GLY A 73 9.80 -18.18 21.97
C GLY A 73 9.11 -19.28 21.14
N ASP A 74 9.83 -19.81 20.15
CA ASP A 74 9.33 -20.84 19.21
C ASP A 74 8.99 -22.18 19.87
N ASN A 75 9.42 -22.41 21.11
CA ASN A 75 9.12 -23.63 21.87
C ASN A 75 7.88 -23.52 22.76
N ALA A 76 7.18 -22.37 22.72
CA ALA A 76 5.99 -22.18 23.53
C ALA A 76 4.87 -23.15 23.12
N THR A 77 4.27 -23.80 24.10
CA THR A 77 3.11 -24.69 23.92
C THR A 77 1.85 -24.01 24.46
N TYR A 78 0.72 -24.27 23.80
CA TYR A 78 -0.58 -23.74 24.19
C TYR A 78 -1.53 -24.90 24.52
N THR A 79 -1.85 -25.05 25.80
CA THR A 79 -2.72 -26.12 26.30
C THR A 79 -4.09 -25.54 26.67
N PRO A 80 -5.21 -26.13 26.23
CA PRO A 80 -6.54 -25.65 26.60
C PRO A 80 -6.69 -25.52 28.12
N TYR A 81 -7.12 -24.35 28.56
CA TYR A 81 -7.42 -24.02 29.95
C TYR A 81 -8.93 -23.84 30.10
N GLY A 82 -9.58 -24.79 30.79
CA GLY A 82 -11.03 -24.82 30.93
C GLY A 82 -11.78 -25.17 29.63
N SER A 83 -13.11 -25.19 29.72
CA SER A 83 -14.01 -25.44 28.58
C SER A 83 -14.29 -24.17 27.79
N GLN A 84 -14.64 -24.35 26.51
CA GLN A 84 -15.13 -23.24 25.68
C GLN A 84 -16.32 -22.54 26.33
N THR A 85 -16.33 -21.22 26.26
CA THR A 85 -17.46 -20.38 26.69
C THR A 85 -18.11 -19.76 25.46
N LYS A 86 -19.44 -19.79 25.40
CA LYS A 86 -20.22 -19.24 24.28
C LYS A 86 -21.11 -18.11 24.80
N VAL A 87 -21.13 -16.98 24.10
CA VAL A 87 -21.97 -15.82 24.42
C VAL A 87 -22.61 -15.26 23.15
N SER A 88 -23.72 -14.54 23.30
CA SER A 88 -24.35 -13.85 22.17
C SER A 88 -23.57 -12.61 21.75
N VAL A 89 -23.54 -12.35 20.45
CA VAL A 89 -23.04 -11.10 19.86
C VAL A 89 -24.21 -10.11 19.78
N ASN A 90 -24.05 -8.93 20.36
CA ASN A 90 -25.02 -7.83 20.28
C ASN A 90 -24.29 -6.56 19.87
N ASP A 91 -24.84 -5.80 18.91
CA ASP A 91 -24.21 -4.59 18.35
C ASP A 91 -22.73 -4.80 17.98
N LEU A 92 -22.46 -5.92 17.29
CA LEU A 92 -21.12 -6.37 16.89
C LEU A 92 -20.15 -6.62 18.06
N LYS A 93 -20.66 -6.85 19.28
CA LYS A 93 -19.84 -7.09 20.48
C LYS A 93 -20.29 -8.33 21.24
N ALA A 94 -19.32 -9.11 21.71
CA ALA A 94 -19.49 -10.22 22.63
C ALA A 94 -18.76 -9.95 23.94
N GLN A 95 -19.46 -10.03 25.08
CA GLN A 95 -18.89 -9.72 26.39
C GLN A 95 -18.72 -10.98 27.24
N PHE A 96 -17.49 -11.20 27.72
CA PHE A 96 -17.13 -12.28 28.64
C PHE A 96 -16.74 -11.66 29.98
N SER A 97 -17.66 -11.67 30.95
CA SER A 97 -17.50 -10.97 32.23
C SER A 97 -17.01 -11.84 33.39
N ASN A 98 -17.07 -13.17 33.25
CA ASN A 98 -16.82 -14.12 34.34
C ASN A 98 -15.63 -15.04 34.04
N VAL A 99 -14.59 -14.53 33.38
CA VAL A 99 -13.39 -15.32 33.10
C VAL A 99 -12.46 -15.26 34.32
N ARG A 100 -12.09 -16.43 34.85
CA ARG A 100 -11.15 -16.54 35.96
C ARG A 100 -9.95 -17.38 35.54
N VAL A 101 -8.77 -16.90 35.87
CA VAL A 101 -7.50 -17.56 35.60
C VAL A 101 -6.56 -17.40 36.79
N VAL A 102 -5.52 -18.23 36.85
CA VAL A 102 -4.54 -18.19 37.94
C VAL A 102 -3.56 -17.04 37.72
N SER A 103 -3.35 -16.20 38.74
CA SER A 103 -2.36 -15.13 38.68
C SER A 103 -0.92 -15.67 38.50
N GLY A 104 -0.10 -14.91 37.79
CA GLY A 104 1.31 -15.20 37.52
C GLY A 104 1.57 -16.07 36.28
N LYS A 105 0.55 -16.35 35.47
CA LYS A 105 0.62 -17.18 34.26
C LYS A 105 0.34 -16.39 32.99
N THR A 106 0.82 -16.90 31.86
CA THR A 106 0.54 -16.32 30.53
C THR A 106 -0.57 -17.12 29.86
N TYR A 107 -1.58 -16.43 29.38
CA TYR A 107 -2.72 -17.02 28.69
C TYR A 107 -2.92 -16.39 27.33
N LYS A 108 -3.40 -17.19 26.38
CA LYS A 108 -3.93 -16.74 25.10
C LYS A 108 -5.43 -17.01 25.04
N PHE A 109 -6.19 -15.93 24.92
CA PHE A 109 -7.63 -15.92 24.76
C PHE A 109 -7.94 -15.91 23.26
N VAL A 110 -8.59 -16.97 22.75
CA VAL A 110 -8.87 -17.16 21.32
C VAL A 110 -10.37 -17.10 21.09
N PHE A 111 -10.78 -16.30 20.13
CA PHE A 111 -12.17 -16.03 19.82
C PHE A 111 -12.53 -16.51 18.42
N TRP A 112 -13.75 -17.04 18.28
CA TRP A 112 -14.42 -17.30 17.01
C TRP A 112 -15.85 -16.77 17.10
N ALA A 113 -16.33 -16.04 16.10
CA ALA A 113 -17.71 -15.55 16.07
C ALA A 113 -18.32 -15.80 14.69
N ASP A 114 -19.49 -16.43 14.66
CA ASP A 114 -20.21 -16.80 13.44
C ASP A 114 -21.72 -16.85 13.69
N ASN A 115 -22.48 -17.31 12.69
CA ASN A 115 -23.92 -17.52 12.80
C ASN A 115 -24.24 -18.91 13.36
N LYS A 116 -24.87 -18.96 14.54
CA LYS A 116 -25.24 -20.19 15.23
C LYS A 116 -26.21 -21.06 14.46
N GLU A 117 -27.25 -20.46 13.86
CA GLU A 117 -28.31 -21.22 13.19
C GLU A 117 -27.84 -21.87 11.89
N GLY A 118 -26.86 -21.25 11.23
CA GLY A 118 -26.37 -21.68 9.93
C GLY A 118 -25.49 -22.91 9.95
N ASP A 119 -24.87 -23.23 11.10
CA ASP A 119 -24.03 -24.42 11.31
C ASP A 119 -22.99 -24.65 10.18
N TYR A 120 -22.36 -23.57 9.68
CA TYR A 120 -21.47 -23.65 8.52
C TYR A 120 -20.06 -24.17 8.83
N TYR A 121 -19.65 -24.09 10.10
CA TYR A 121 -18.28 -24.36 10.53
C TYR A 121 -18.24 -25.47 11.58
N ASN A 122 -17.17 -26.27 11.55
CA ASN A 122 -16.79 -27.10 12.67
C ASN A 122 -15.84 -26.30 13.56
N ASP A 123 -16.36 -25.79 14.66
CA ASP A 123 -15.74 -24.85 15.60
C ASP A 123 -15.43 -25.50 16.97
N THR A 124 -15.49 -26.83 17.04
CA THR A 124 -15.29 -27.59 18.28
C THR A 124 -13.85 -27.53 18.79
N ASP A 125 -12.87 -27.41 17.89
CA ASP A 125 -11.47 -27.07 18.23
C ASP A 125 -11.08 -25.82 17.45
N LEU A 126 -10.87 -24.70 18.15
CA LEU A 126 -10.49 -23.43 17.52
C LEU A 126 -9.10 -23.46 16.86
N ARG A 127 -8.31 -24.53 17.05
CA ARG A 127 -7.06 -24.76 16.32
C ARG A 127 -7.27 -25.40 14.95
N ASN A 128 -8.48 -25.87 14.64
CA ASN A 128 -8.80 -26.52 13.37
C ASN A 128 -10.27 -26.30 12.98
N ILE A 129 -10.59 -25.05 12.65
CA ILE A 129 -11.92 -24.65 12.20
C ILE A 129 -12.05 -24.99 10.71
N THR A 130 -13.07 -25.76 10.32
CA THR A 130 -13.27 -26.20 8.92
C THR A 130 -14.70 -25.94 8.42
N ILE A 131 -14.88 -25.85 7.11
CA ILE A 131 -16.22 -25.68 6.49
C ILE A 131 -16.95 -27.03 6.48
N LYS A 132 -18.20 -27.08 6.95
CA LYS A 132 -19.01 -28.31 7.00
C LYS A 132 -19.60 -28.72 5.65
N ASN A 133 -20.08 -27.77 4.85
CA ASN A 133 -20.61 -28.03 3.50
C ASN A 133 -20.30 -26.88 2.54
N THR A 134 -19.27 -27.05 1.70
CA THR A 134 -18.85 -26.01 0.75
C THR A 134 -19.78 -25.90 -0.46
N ALA A 135 -20.60 -26.92 -0.72
CA ALA A 135 -21.43 -26.98 -1.91
C ALA A 135 -22.74 -26.19 -1.78
N GLU A 136 -23.21 -25.76 -0.61
CA GLU A 136 -24.61 -25.30 -0.47
C GLU A 136 -24.83 -23.79 -0.31
N ASN A 137 -23.76 -22.99 -0.22
CA ASN A 137 -23.87 -21.69 0.45
C ASN A 137 -23.35 -20.50 -0.38
N LEU A 138 -23.58 -20.52 -1.69
CA LEU A 138 -23.34 -19.35 -2.54
C LEU A 138 -24.37 -18.26 -2.18
N ASN A 139 -23.96 -16.99 -2.17
CA ASN A 139 -24.83 -15.85 -1.86
C ASN A 139 -25.40 -15.83 -0.42
N ASP A 140 -24.77 -16.55 0.51
CA ASP A 140 -25.21 -16.61 1.90
C ASP A 140 -24.31 -15.77 2.83
N ASP A 141 -24.86 -14.66 3.33
CA ASP A 141 -24.14 -13.78 4.25
C ASP A 141 -24.06 -14.30 5.68
N LYS A 142 -24.84 -15.34 6.05
CA LYS A 142 -24.70 -15.98 7.36
C LYS A 142 -23.39 -16.77 7.51
N ARG A 143 -22.64 -16.95 6.42
CA ARG A 143 -21.27 -17.47 6.43
C ARG A 143 -20.22 -16.46 6.86
N ASP A 144 -20.58 -15.20 7.03
CA ASP A 144 -19.63 -14.23 7.58
C ASP A 144 -19.21 -14.66 9.00
N ALA A 145 -17.90 -14.65 9.26
CA ALA A 145 -17.34 -15.09 10.54
C ALA A 145 -16.06 -14.32 10.87
N PHE A 146 -15.70 -14.31 12.14
CA PHE A 146 -14.64 -13.48 12.70
C PHE A 146 -13.80 -14.28 13.68
N PHE A 147 -12.53 -13.94 13.78
CA PHE A 147 -11.63 -14.52 14.76
C PHE A 147 -10.63 -13.48 15.26
N GLY A 148 -10.02 -13.77 16.39
CA GLY A 148 -9.01 -12.92 16.99
C GLY A 148 -8.42 -13.58 18.23
N SER A 149 -7.33 -13.01 18.73
CA SER A 149 -6.75 -13.49 19.98
C SER A 149 -6.06 -12.38 20.75
N TYR A 150 -5.98 -12.57 22.07
CA TYR A 150 -5.26 -11.69 22.98
C TYR A 150 -4.36 -12.55 23.87
N GLU A 151 -3.09 -12.20 24.00
CA GLU A 151 -2.14 -12.90 24.86
C GLU A 151 -1.61 -11.95 25.93
N ALA A 152 -1.65 -12.40 27.18
CA ALA A 152 -1.16 -11.61 28.31
C ALA A 152 -0.70 -12.48 29.48
N THR A 153 0.32 -12.00 30.20
CA THR A 153 0.66 -12.47 31.53
C THR A 153 -0.26 -11.80 32.55
N ILE A 154 -1.09 -12.60 33.22
CA ILE A 154 -2.10 -12.10 34.13
C ILE A 154 -1.51 -12.03 35.54
N THR A 155 -1.41 -10.82 36.09
CA THR A 155 -0.89 -10.59 37.45
C THR A 155 -1.87 -9.83 38.35
N LYS A 156 -2.94 -9.30 37.75
CA LYS A 156 -4.03 -8.52 38.37
C LYS A 156 -5.22 -8.53 37.44
N ASP A 157 -6.37 -8.06 37.92
CA ASP A 157 -7.57 -7.98 37.12
C ASP A 157 -7.36 -7.11 35.86
N ILE A 158 -7.95 -7.53 34.75
CA ILE A 158 -7.87 -6.82 33.47
C ILE A 158 -9.26 -6.68 32.82
N ASP A 159 -9.43 -5.58 32.08
CA ASP A 159 -10.56 -5.33 31.17
C ASP A 159 -9.96 -5.03 29.80
N GLN A 160 -10.25 -5.85 28.79
CA GLN A 160 -9.59 -5.79 27.49
C GLN A 160 -10.60 -5.91 26.34
N ASP A 161 -10.56 -4.94 25.44
CA ASP A 161 -11.25 -5.01 24.14
C ASP A 161 -10.34 -5.71 23.12
N VAL A 162 -10.88 -6.69 22.40
CA VAL A 162 -10.18 -7.48 21.37
C VAL A 162 -10.92 -7.32 20.05
N GLU A 163 -10.27 -6.75 19.05
CA GLU A 163 -10.83 -6.65 17.71
C GLU A 163 -10.74 -8.00 16.98
N LEU A 164 -11.85 -8.42 16.38
CA LEU A 164 -11.94 -9.63 15.57
C LEU A 164 -11.99 -9.28 14.08
N THR A 165 -11.23 -10.03 13.28
CA THR A 165 -11.15 -9.85 11.82
C THR A 165 -11.65 -11.09 11.09
N ARG A 166 -11.97 -10.95 9.79
CA ARG A 166 -12.45 -12.07 8.99
C ARG A 166 -11.30 -12.99 8.59
N PRO A 167 -11.48 -14.32 8.65
CA PRO A 167 -10.49 -15.27 8.15
C PRO A 167 -10.60 -15.49 6.63
N PHE A 168 -11.55 -14.82 5.97
CA PHE A 168 -11.89 -14.99 4.57
C PHE A 168 -11.50 -13.79 3.71
N GLY A 169 -11.32 -14.00 2.42
CA GLY A 169 -11.63 -12.99 1.42
C GLY A 169 -13.00 -13.22 0.81
N GLN A 170 -13.74 -12.15 0.51
CA GLN A 170 -15.02 -12.25 -0.22
C GLN A 170 -14.79 -12.03 -1.70
N VAL A 171 -15.32 -12.92 -2.53
CA VAL A 171 -15.36 -12.77 -3.98
C VAL A 171 -16.72 -12.21 -4.39
N ASN A 172 -16.72 -11.21 -5.26
CA ASN A 172 -17.91 -10.51 -5.73
C ASN A 172 -17.94 -10.52 -7.27
N LEU A 173 -19.03 -10.97 -7.87
CA LEU A 173 -19.20 -11.05 -9.33
C LEU A 173 -20.20 -10.02 -9.83
N THR A 174 -19.83 -9.20 -10.81
CA THR A 174 -20.73 -8.23 -11.46
C THR A 174 -20.67 -8.36 -12.99
N ALA A 175 -21.81 -8.61 -13.64
CA ALA A 175 -21.90 -8.59 -15.09
C ALA A 175 -22.35 -7.21 -15.60
N THR A 176 -21.44 -6.50 -16.26
CA THR A 176 -21.71 -5.17 -16.83
C THR A 176 -22.56 -5.23 -18.11
N ASP A 177 -22.77 -6.43 -18.64
CA ASP A 177 -23.60 -6.71 -19.80
C ASP A 177 -24.97 -7.28 -19.45
N TYR A 178 -25.34 -7.38 -18.16
CA TYR A 178 -26.64 -7.94 -17.73
C TYR A 178 -27.83 -7.25 -18.41
N GLN A 179 -27.84 -5.91 -18.45
CA GLN A 179 -28.92 -5.15 -19.09
C GLN A 179 -28.94 -5.26 -20.62
N LYS A 180 -27.89 -5.81 -21.23
CA LYS A 180 -27.81 -6.05 -22.69
C LYS A 180 -28.35 -7.43 -23.07
N VAL A 181 -28.60 -8.32 -22.11
CA VAL A 181 -29.15 -9.65 -22.36
C VAL A 181 -30.68 -9.54 -22.57
N PRO A 182 -31.24 -10.12 -23.65
CA PRO A 182 -32.68 -10.20 -23.87
C PRO A 182 -33.42 -10.89 -22.71
N ASP A 183 -34.64 -10.46 -22.39
CA ASP A 183 -35.38 -10.92 -21.20
C ASP A 183 -35.66 -12.43 -21.18
N ASP A 184 -35.86 -13.06 -22.34
CA ASP A 184 -36.07 -14.50 -22.50
C ASP A 184 -34.81 -15.33 -22.21
N ARG A 185 -33.62 -14.69 -22.21
CA ARG A 185 -32.33 -15.32 -21.89
C ARG A 185 -31.64 -14.69 -20.68
N LYS A 186 -32.29 -13.73 -20.02
CA LYS A 186 -31.72 -13.00 -18.88
C LYS A 186 -31.70 -13.93 -17.67
N PRO A 187 -30.52 -14.31 -17.16
CA PRO A 187 -30.44 -15.29 -16.09
C PRO A 187 -31.05 -14.73 -14.80
N ASN A 188 -31.62 -15.63 -14.00
CA ASN A 188 -32.09 -15.37 -12.63
C ASN A 188 -31.34 -16.20 -11.58
N GLU A 189 -30.47 -17.09 -12.03
CA GLU A 189 -29.77 -18.07 -11.22
C GLU A 189 -28.29 -18.16 -11.63
N VAL A 190 -27.42 -18.46 -10.66
CA VAL A 190 -25.97 -18.53 -10.82
C VAL A 190 -25.39 -19.69 -10.02
N GLN A 191 -24.34 -20.31 -10.54
CA GLN A 191 -23.54 -21.34 -9.87
C GLN A 191 -22.06 -21.07 -10.11
N ILE A 192 -21.22 -21.35 -9.13
CA ILE A 192 -19.77 -21.28 -9.26
C ILE A 192 -19.17 -22.69 -9.17
N VAL A 193 -18.24 -22.99 -10.08
CA VAL A 193 -17.44 -24.22 -10.09
C VAL A 193 -15.99 -23.84 -9.88
N TYR A 194 -15.49 -24.00 -8.67
CA TYR A 194 -14.09 -23.76 -8.30
C TYR A 194 -13.21 -24.92 -8.77
N ALA A 195 -12.35 -24.65 -9.74
CA ALA A 195 -11.23 -25.54 -10.05
C ALA A 195 -10.19 -25.49 -8.91
N THR A 196 -9.93 -24.29 -8.41
CA THR A 196 -9.15 -24.01 -7.20
C THR A 196 -9.86 -22.93 -6.38
N GLY A 197 -10.19 -23.22 -5.12
CA GLY A 197 -10.88 -22.31 -4.20
C GLY A 197 -9.99 -21.81 -3.05
N GLY A 198 -10.63 -21.37 -1.97
CA GLY A 198 -9.94 -21.05 -0.72
C GLY A 198 -9.41 -22.28 0.02
N TYR A 199 -8.87 -22.08 1.21
CA TYR A 199 -8.38 -23.16 2.07
C TYR A 199 -9.51 -23.92 2.77
N GLU A 200 -9.21 -25.15 3.21
CA GLU A 200 -10.16 -26.00 3.96
C GLU A 200 -10.56 -25.42 5.32
N GLY A 201 -9.65 -24.69 5.97
CA GLY A 201 -9.88 -24.20 7.32
C GLY A 201 -8.90 -23.16 7.85
N LEU A 202 -9.00 -22.93 9.16
CA LEU A 202 -8.22 -21.95 9.92
C LEU A 202 -7.86 -22.49 11.32
N ASN A 203 -6.66 -22.18 11.76
CA ASN A 203 -6.27 -22.24 13.16
C ASN A 203 -6.39 -20.85 13.78
N ALA A 204 -7.42 -20.60 14.59
CA ALA A 204 -7.65 -19.29 15.20
C ALA A 204 -6.61 -18.94 16.30
N LEU A 205 -5.91 -19.93 16.86
CA LEU A 205 -4.82 -19.71 17.81
C LEU A 205 -3.59 -19.10 17.12
N THR A 206 -3.24 -19.54 15.92
CA THR A 206 -2.06 -19.05 15.18
C THR A 206 -2.39 -18.05 14.09
N GLY A 207 -3.65 -18.01 13.65
CA GLY A 207 -4.09 -17.30 12.45
C GLY A 207 -3.73 -18.02 11.15
N GLU A 208 -3.13 -19.21 11.18
CA GLU A 208 -2.73 -19.89 9.93
C GLU A 208 -3.93 -20.60 9.28
N THR A 209 -3.98 -20.62 7.95
CA THR A 209 -4.91 -21.51 7.23
C THR A 209 -4.53 -22.97 7.44
N THR A 210 -5.51 -23.85 7.54
CA THR A 210 -5.31 -25.30 7.66
C THR A 210 -5.76 -26.04 6.41
N GLY A 211 -5.20 -27.24 6.22
CA GLY A 211 -5.51 -28.10 5.07
C GLY A 211 -4.98 -27.55 3.74
N SER A 212 -5.47 -28.13 2.64
CA SER A 212 -5.11 -27.71 1.29
C SER A 212 -6.12 -26.70 0.71
N GLN A 213 -5.79 -26.07 -0.42
CA GLN A 213 -6.81 -25.35 -1.17
C GLN A 213 -7.84 -26.34 -1.72
N LEU A 214 -9.11 -25.99 -1.55
CA LEU A 214 -10.24 -26.75 -2.07
C LEU A 214 -10.16 -26.84 -3.59
N LYS A 215 -10.46 -28.01 -4.15
CA LYS A 215 -10.43 -28.26 -5.60
C LYS A 215 -11.71 -28.93 -6.07
N ASN A 216 -12.14 -28.59 -7.28
CA ASN A 216 -13.31 -29.15 -7.94
C ASN A 216 -14.60 -29.04 -7.10
N ILE A 217 -14.76 -27.92 -6.41
CA ILE A 217 -15.97 -27.64 -5.63
C ILE A 217 -17.00 -26.99 -6.53
N THR A 218 -18.22 -27.50 -6.52
CA THR A 218 -19.36 -26.94 -7.24
C THR A 218 -20.37 -26.44 -6.22
N THR A 219 -20.75 -25.17 -6.29
CA THR A 219 -21.81 -24.63 -5.44
C THR A 219 -23.17 -25.11 -5.91
N THR A 220 -24.17 -24.97 -5.05
CA THR A 220 -25.58 -25.01 -5.41
C THR A 220 -25.87 -23.82 -6.31
N THR A 221 -26.87 -24.01 -7.16
CA THR A 221 -27.44 -22.91 -7.90
C THR A 221 -28.16 -21.98 -6.91
N ALA A 222 -27.80 -20.71 -6.93
CA ALA A 222 -28.41 -19.66 -6.12
C ALA A 222 -29.11 -18.64 -7.03
N ASN A 223 -30.10 -17.94 -6.49
CA ASN A 223 -30.65 -16.78 -7.17
C ASN A 223 -29.55 -15.72 -7.32
N ILE A 224 -29.57 -14.99 -8.45
CA ILE A 224 -28.73 -13.83 -8.64
C ILE A 224 -29.02 -12.79 -7.56
N MET A 225 -27.97 -12.19 -7.02
CA MET A 225 -28.07 -11.23 -5.93
C MET A 225 -28.87 -9.98 -6.32
N ASP A 226 -28.50 -9.26 -7.38
CA ASP A 226 -29.20 -8.05 -7.80
C ASP A 226 -29.26 -7.90 -9.33
N ASN A 227 -30.45 -8.13 -9.87
CA ASN A 227 -30.76 -8.02 -11.29
C ASN A 227 -30.73 -6.56 -11.80
N SER A 228 -30.85 -5.55 -10.95
CA SER A 228 -30.85 -4.15 -11.40
C SER A 228 -29.45 -3.68 -11.78
N ASN A 229 -28.45 -4.02 -10.95
CA ASN A 229 -27.06 -3.62 -11.13
C ASN A 229 -26.20 -4.71 -11.77
N GLY A 230 -26.75 -5.89 -12.04
CA GLY A 230 -26.02 -7.03 -12.56
C GLY A 230 -25.01 -7.58 -11.56
N TYR A 231 -25.28 -7.46 -10.25
CA TYR A 231 -24.47 -8.11 -9.24
C TYR A 231 -24.92 -9.57 -9.11
N MET A 232 -24.05 -10.48 -9.52
CA MET A 232 -24.39 -11.87 -9.79
C MET A 232 -24.29 -12.73 -8.54
N ALA A 233 -23.12 -12.73 -7.92
CA ALA A 233 -22.81 -13.65 -6.85
C ALA A 233 -21.77 -13.11 -5.87
N MET A 234 -21.78 -13.70 -4.67
CA MET A 234 -20.87 -13.45 -3.58
C MET A 234 -20.49 -14.76 -2.89
N ASP A 235 -19.21 -14.93 -2.53
CA ASP A 235 -18.75 -16.08 -1.75
C ASP A 235 -17.62 -15.70 -0.78
N TYR A 236 -17.54 -16.39 0.36
CA TYR A 236 -16.49 -16.28 1.37
C TYR A 236 -15.51 -17.45 1.26
N LEU A 237 -14.23 -17.16 1.05
CA LEU A 237 -13.18 -18.17 0.88
C LEU A 237 -12.09 -17.97 1.94
N PHE A 238 -11.73 -19.00 2.70
CA PHE A 238 -10.61 -18.93 3.65
C PHE A 238 -9.33 -18.54 2.90
N ALA A 239 -8.64 -17.54 3.42
CA ALA A 239 -7.45 -16.99 2.80
C ALA A 239 -6.28 -16.92 3.82
N PRO A 240 -5.03 -17.06 3.36
CA PRO A 240 -3.87 -17.02 4.25
C PRO A 240 -3.70 -15.63 4.85
N GLN A 241 -2.96 -15.57 5.97
CA GLN A 241 -2.46 -14.30 6.48
C GLN A 241 -1.28 -13.80 5.65
N GLU A 242 -1.05 -12.50 5.71
CA GLU A 242 0.19 -11.91 5.19
C GLU A 242 1.40 -12.53 5.88
N GLN A 243 2.47 -12.76 5.12
CA GLN A 243 3.68 -13.41 5.62
C GLN A 243 4.84 -12.43 5.50
N ASP A 244 5.52 -12.13 6.61
CA ASP A 244 6.64 -11.18 6.67
C ASP A 244 6.33 -9.79 6.07
N GLY A 245 5.10 -9.31 6.26
CA GLY A 245 4.62 -8.05 5.68
C GLY A 245 4.45 -8.07 4.15
N LYS A 246 4.45 -9.26 3.54
CA LYS A 246 4.21 -9.45 2.11
C LYS A 246 2.82 -10.04 1.87
N GLU A 247 2.25 -9.64 0.74
CA GLU A 247 0.96 -10.16 0.27
C GLU A 247 1.04 -11.67 0.06
N ASN A 248 0.09 -12.40 0.66
CA ASN A 248 -0.02 -13.85 0.49
C ASN A 248 -1.47 -14.24 0.16
N PRO A 249 -1.95 -13.96 -1.07
CA PRO A 249 -3.31 -14.29 -1.47
C PRO A 249 -3.48 -15.79 -1.74
N ALA A 250 -4.68 -16.33 -1.47
CA ALA A 250 -5.13 -17.55 -2.13
C ALA A 250 -5.38 -17.24 -3.61
N ILE A 251 -4.79 -18.03 -4.51
CA ILE A 251 -5.05 -17.91 -5.94
C ILE A 251 -6.20 -18.85 -6.30
N VAL A 252 -7.28 -18.30 -6.83
CA VAL A 252 -8.51 -19.04 -7.14
C VAL A 252 -8.83 -19.03 -8.63
N ASP A 253 -9.37 -20.14 -9.10
CA ASP A 253 -9.80 -20.39 -10.47
C ASP A 253 -11.22 -20.95 -10.44
N PHE A 254 -12.14 -20.36 -11.18
CA PHE A 254 -13.51 -20.87 -11.23
C PHE A 254 -14.23 -20.55 -12.53
N THR A 255 -15.23 -21.37 -12.82
CA THR A 255 -16.21 -21.15 -13.88
C THR A 255 -17.52 -20.69 -13.26
N THR A 256 -18.14 -19.68 -13.85
CA THR A 256 -19.47 -19.20 -13.44
C THR A 256 -20.51 -19.66 -14.46
N ASN A 257 -21.51 -20.40 -14.02
CA ASN A 257 -22.64 -20.86 -14.82
C ASN A 257 -23.87 -20.00 -14.54
N PHE A 258 -24.59 -19.60 -15.57
CA PHE A 258 -25.77 -18.74 -15.46
C PHE A 258 -27.00 -19.44 -16.02
N TYR A 259 -28.08 -19.46 -15.25
CA TYR A 259 -29.30 -20.18 -15.56
C TYR A 259 -30.50 -19.26 -15.64
N LYS A 260 -31.48 -19.68 -16.43
CA LYS A 260 -32.82 -19.11 -16.50
C LYS A 260 -33.81 -20.23 -16.21
N ASP A 261 -34.50 -20.12 -15.07
CA ASP A 261 -35.55 -21.07 -14.67
C ASP A 261 -35.05 -22.53 -14.74
N GLY A 262 -33.86 -22.78 -14.18
CA GLY A 262 -33.18 -24.08 -14.18
C GLY A 262 -32.47 -24.47 -15.48
N THR A 263 -32.58 -23.70 -16.56
CA THR A 263 -31.91 -23.99 -17.84
C THR A 263 -30.60 -23.21 -17.96
N LEU A 264 -29.49 -23.91 -18.21
CA LEU A 264 -28.19 -23.27 -18.43
C LEU A 264 -28.23 -22.39 -19.68
N ILE A 265 -27.96 -21.09 -19.53
CA ILE A 265 -27.93 -20.13 -20.64
C ILE A 265 -26.51 -19.93 -21.17
N THR A 266 -25.54 -19.80 -20.26
CA THR A 266 -24.14 -19.54 -20.61
C THR A 266 -23.21 -19.87 -19.43
N SER A 267 -21.92 -20.04 -19.73
CA SER A 267 -20.86 -20.28 -18.76
C SER A 267 -19.68 -19.36 -19.06
N ASN A 268 -19.04 -18.83 -18.02
CA ASN A 268 -17.84 -18.01 -18.11
C ASN A 268 -16.69 -18.70 -17.36
N ASN A 269 -15.65 -19.10 -18.10
CA ASN A 269 -14.47 -19.78 -17.57
C ASN A 269 -13.21 -18.90 -17.56
N LYS A 270 -13.37 -17.57 -17.61
CA LYS A 270 -12.26 -16.61 -17.71
C LYS A 270 -11.74 -16.13 -16.36
N THR A 271 -12.41 -16.48 -15.26
CA THR A 271 -12.00 -16.18 -13.89
C THR A 271 -10.88 -17.12 -13.45
N THR A 272 -9.66 -16.80 -13.89
CA THR A 272 -8.44 -17.53 -13.54
C THR A 272 -7.41 -16.62 -12.88
N ASN A 273 -6.56 -17.21 -12.04
CA ASN A 273 -5.52 -16.54 -11.26
C ASN A 273 -6.05 -15.36 -10.43
N ILE A 274 -7.22 -15.53 -9.82
CA ILE A 274 -7.86 -14.47 -9.04
C ILE A 274 -7.25 -14.45 -7.63
N PRO A 275 -6.61 -13.35 -7.19
CA PRO A 275 -6.11 -13.24 -5.83
C PRO A 275 -7.25 -12.98 -4.83
N VAL A 276 -7.31 -13.78 -3.78
CA VAL A 276 -8.25 -13.64 -2.66
C VAL A 276 -7.44 -13.49 -1.37
N ARG A 277 -7.63 -12.37 -0.68
CA ARG A 277 -6.87 -12.00 0.51
C ARG A 277 -7.75 -12.02 1.74
N ARG A 278 -7.18 -12.43 2.88
CA ARG A 278 -7.88 -12.45 4.15
C ARG A 278 -8.26 -11.04 4.58
N ASN A 279 -9.53 -10.85 4.94
CA ASN A 279 -10.15 -9.59 5.32
C ASN A 279 -10.23 -8.57 4.16
N TYR A 280 -10.35 -9.03 2.91
CA TYR A 280 -10.47 -8.20 1.70
C TYR A 280 -11.69 -8.62 0.88
N ARG A 281 -12.18 -7.71 0.03
CA ARG A 281 -13.17 -7.98 -1.02
C ARG A 281 -12.49 -7.99 -2.40
N THR A 282 -12.57 -9.10 -3.11
CA THR A 282 -12.16 -9.24 -4.51
C THR A 282 -13.36 -9.04 -5.42
N ASN A 283 -13.47 -7.86 -6.02
CA ASN A 283 -14.52 -7.50 -6.97
C ASN A 283 -14.10 -7.84 -8.40
N ILE A 284 -14.91 -8.64 -9.08
CA ILE A 284 -14.69 -9.10 -10.45
C ILE A 284 -15.85 -8.60 -11.28
N SER A 285 -15.55 -7.76 -12.26
CA SER A 285 -16.55 -7.15 -13.13
C SER A 285 -16.20 -7.28 -14.60
N GLY A 286 -17.20 -7.34 -15.46
CA GLY A 286 -17.00 -7.37 -16.90
C GLY A 286 -18.19 -7.95 -17.64
N ASN A 287 -17.99 -8.26 -18.92
CA ASN A 287 -18.99 -8.98 -19.70
C ASN A 287 -18.98 -10.46 -19.31
N LEU A 288 -19.79 -10.84 -18.33
CA LEU A 288 -19.84 -12.22 -17.84
C LEU A 288 -20.79 -13.09 -18.68
N LEU A 289 -21.80 -12.48 -19.32
CA LEU A 289 -22.91 -13.20 -19.97
C LEU A 289 -22.77 -13.29 -21.48
N THR A 290 -22.17 -12.29 -22.09
CA THR A 290 -21.73 -12.27 -23.47
C THR A 290 -20.23 -12.58 -23.47
N ASN A 291 -19.72 -13.32 -24.47
CA ASN A 291 -18.33 -13.78 -24.55
C ASN A 291 -17.28 -12.64 -24.73
N GLY A 292 -17.32 -11.60 -23.89
CA GLY A 292 -16.52 -10.37 -23.97
C GLY A 292 -15.08 -10.55 -23.50
N ALA A 293 -14.22 -9.63 -23.93
CA ALA A 293 -12.77 -9.84 -23.99
C ALA A 293 -12.00 -9.68 -22.66
N ASN A 294 -12.48 -8.91 -21.67
CA ASN A 294 -11.69 -8.62 -20.46
C ASN A 294 -12.54 -8.58 -19.18
N LEU A 295 -12.04 -9.22 -18.11
CA LEU A 295 -12.51 -9.05 -16.73
C LEU A 295 -11.66 -7.98 -16.04
N ASN A 296 -12.27 -7.16 -15.19
CA ASN A 296 -11.60 -6.26 -14.27
C ASN A 296 -11.67 -6.88 -12.86
N VAL A 297 -10.50 -7.12 -12.27
CA VAL A 297 -10.35 -7.68 -10.93
C VAL A 297 -9.76 -6.60 -10.03
N THR A 298 -10.47 -6.27 -8.96
CA THR A 298 -10.04 -5.28 -7.97
C THR A 298 -10.09 -5.91 -6.58
N VAL A 299 -8.97 -5.92 -5.87
CA VAL A 299 -8.87 -6.44 -4.50
C VAL A 299 -8.85 -5.25 -3.55
N LEU A 300 -9.88 -5.13 -2.72
CA LEU A 300 -10.06 -4.03 -1.77
C LEU A 300 -9.82 -4.52 -0.34
N PRO A 301 -8.97 -3.86 0.45
CA PRO A 301 -8.82 -4.14 1.87
C PRO A 301 -10.06 -3.79 2.65
N GLY A 302 -10.24 -4.55 3.72
CA GLY A 302 -11.39 -4.44 4.58
C GLY A 302 -12.61 -5.10 3.96
N PHE A 303 -13.35 -5.77 4.82
CA PHE A 303 -14.81 -5.63 4.76
C PHE A 303 -15.22 -4.36 5.48
N SER A 304 -14.42 -3.97 6.47
CA SER A 304 -14.44 -2.73 7.22
C SER A 304 -13.61 -1.64 6.56
N GLY A 305 -14.28 -0.57 6.15
CA GLY A 305 -13.61 0.65 5.75
C GLY A 305 -14.61 1.70 5.34
N THR A 306 -14.68 2.79 6.10
CA THR A 306 -15.70 3.81 5.88
C THR A 306 -15.54 4.44 4.50
N ILE A 307 -16.63 4.49 3.75
CA ILE A 307 -16.63 5.12 2.44
C ILE A 307 -16.58 6.61 2.65
N ILE A 308 -15.57 7.24 2.07
CA ILE A 308 -15.52 8.69 1.97
C ILE A 308 -16.50 9.07 0.86
N THR A 309 -17.65 9.59 1.29
CA THR A 309 -18.63 10.24 0.41
C THR A 309 -18.33 11.74 0.37
N PRO A 310 -18.92 12.51 -0.57
CA PRO A 310 -18.75 13.97 -0.62
C PRO A 310 -19.17 14.74 0.65
N TYR A 311 -19.80 14.05 1.62
CA TYR A 311 -20.32 14.62 2.86
C TYR A 311 -19.64 14.07 4.13
N THR A 312 -18.60 13.26 3.98
CA THR A 312 -17.85 12.74 5.13
C THR A 312 -17.10 13.89 5.80
N ASP A 313 -17.31 14.10 7.10
CA ASP A 313 -16.54 15.05 7.89
C ASP A 313 -15.11 14.53 8.05
N GLU A 314 -14.13 15.16 7.40
CA GLU A 314 -12.76 14.67 7.39
C GLU A 314 -12.07 14.69 8.77
N THR A 315 -12.67 15.32 9.78
CA THR A 315 -12.20 15.20 11.17
C THR A 315 -12.33 13.78 11.73
N THR A 316 -13.23 12.94 11.19
CA THR A 316 -13.33 11.52 11.58
C THR A 316 -12.12 10.72 11.11
N LEU A 317 -11.35 11.22 10.14
CA LEU A 317 -10.14 10.55 9.67
C LEU A 317 -9.02 10.57 10.73
N ASN A 318 -9.12 11.42 11.76
CA ASN A 318 -8.17 11.45 12.88
C ASN A 318 -8.14 10.15 13.69
N ASP A 319 -9.19 9.32 13.63
CA ASP A 319 -9.17 8.00 14.28
C ASP A 319 -8.27 6.99 13.53
N GLY A 320 -7.90 7.30 12.27
CA GLY A 320 -7.14 6.44 11.38
C GLY A 320 -8.00 5.34 10.75
N GLY A 321 -7.41 4.17 10.53
CA GLY A 321 -8.06 3.01 9.91
C GLY A 321 -8.11 3.06 8.38
N SER A 322 -8.89 2.15 7.79
CA SER A 322 -9.00 2.00 6.33
C SER A 322 -10.25 2.69 5.79
N TRP A 323 -10.10 3.45 4.71
CA TRP A 323 -11.16 4.23 4.08
C TRP A 323 -11.14 4.04 2.57
N ILE A 324 -12.32 3.92 1.96
CA ILE A 324 -12.44 3.75 0.51
C ILE A 324 -12.95 5.05 -0.11
N VAL A 325 -12.24 5.51 -1.13
CA VAL A 325 -12.58 6.68 -1.95
C VAL A 325 -13.10 6.18 -3.29
N ASN A 326 -14.41 6.32 -3.49
CA ASN A 326 -15.12 5.86 -4.70
C ASN A 326 -15.39 7.00 -5.69
N ASP A 327 -15.93 6.63 -6.85
CA ASP A 327 -16.40 7.57 -7.87
C ASP A 327 -17.47 8.53 -7.32
N GLY A 328 -17.35 9.82 -7.66
CA GLY A 328 -18.19 10.91 -7.16
C GLY A 328 -17.58 11.77 -6.04
N THR A 329 -16.51 11.31 -5.37
CA THR A 329 -15.76 12.13 -4.41
C THR A 329 -14.78 13.03 -5.17
N ALA A 330 -15.11 14.33 -5.26
CA ALA A 330 -14.29 15.30 -5.99
C ALA A 330 -13.03 15.72 -5.21
N SER A 331 -13.11 15.79 -3.89
CA SER A 331 -12.01 16.23 -3.04
C SER A 331 -12.02 15.57 -1.67
N ILE A 332 -10.84 15.47 -1.07
CA ILE A 332 -10.60 15.04 0.32
C ILE A 332 -9.72 16.09 0.98
N ASP A 333 -10.18 16.67 2.07
CA ASP A 333 -9.42 17.64 2.84
C ASP A 333 -8.67 16.99 4.01
N LEU A 334 -7.44 16.54 3.76
CA LEU A 334 -6.54 16.02 4.80
C LEU A 334 -5.89 17.13 5.62
N SER A 335 -6.17 18.41 5.35
CA SER A 335 -5.64 19.49 6.18
C SER A 335 -6.30 19.58 7.56
N LYS A 336 -7.43 18.89 7.74
CA LYS A 336 -8.14 18.72 9.02
C LYS A 336 -7.62 17.53 9.85
N VAL A 337 -6.67 16.77 9.32
CA VAL A 337 -6.09 15.60 10.00
C VAL A 337 -4.81 16.03 10.73
N ASP A 338 -4.87 16.13 12.06
CA ASP A 338 -3.80 16.69 12.88
C ASP A 338 -3.28 15.75 13.98
N ASN A 339 -4.12 14.86 14.51
CA ASN A 339 -3.81 13.96 15.63
C ASN A 339 -4.29 12.53 15.35
N LEU A 340 -3.62 11.86 14.40
CA LEU A 340 -3.92 10.47 14.09
C LEU A 340 -3.74 9.56 15.31
N LYS A 341 -4.76 8.77 15.63
CA LYS A 341 -4.72 7.73 16.68
C LYS A 341 -4.17 6.39 16.17
N SER A 342 -4.22 6.17 14.86
CA SER A 342 -3.70 4.99 14.18
C SER A 342 -3.33 5.36 12.74
N ASP A 343 -2.70 4.44 12.00
CA ASP A 343 -2.38 4.67 10.59
C ASP A 343 -3.67 4.86 9.77
N LEU A 344 -3.67 5.88 8.91
CA LEU A 344 -4.78 6.18 8.00
C LEU A 344 -4.47 5.60 6.62
N ASN A 345 -5.30 4.69 6.13
CA ASN A 345 -5.17 4.08 4.81
C ASN A 345 -6.33 4.51 3.91
N LEU A 346 -6.06 5.31 2.87
CA LEU A 346 -7.03 5.77 1.89
C LEU A 346 -6.88 5.00 0.58
N TYR A 347 -7.89 4.22 0.22
CA TYR A 347 -7.92 3.41 -1.00
C TYR A 347 -8.74 4.11 -2.09
N ILE A 348 -8.07 4.66 -3.10
CA ILE A 348 -8.73 5.30 -4.24
C ILE A 348 -9.04 4.24 -5.29
N ASN A 349 -10.32 4.05 -5.55
CA ASN A 349 -10.82 2.93 -6.36
C ASN A 349 -11.87 3.38 -7.38
N GLY A 350 -11.73 2.91 -8.63
CA GLY A 350 -12.77 3.01 -9.65
C GLY A 350 -13.22 4.43 -10.00
N THR A 351 -12.42 5.44 -9.68
CA THR A 351 -12.77 6.85 -9.94
C THR A 351 -12.70 7.14 -11.44
N THR A 352 -13.71 7.83 -11.96
CA THR A 352 -13.75 8.26 -13.38
C THR A 352 -13.01 9.57 -13.61
N SER A 353 -12.81 10.37 -12.54
CA SER A 353 -12.08 11.64 -12.52
C SER A 353 -11.03 11.65 -11.40
N PRO A 354 -9.91 12.39 -11.55
CA PRO A 354 -8.94 12.58 -10.47
C PRO A 354 -9.58 13.18 -9.22
N VAL A 355 -9.31 12.57 -8.06
CA VAL A 355 -9.69 13.13 -6.75
C VAL A 355 -8.68 14.22 -6.37
N ASN A 356 -9.13 15.36 -5.87
CA ASN A 356 -8.26 16.40 -5.32
C ASN A 356 -8.00 16.16 -3.83
N ILE A 357 -6.76 15.86 -3.46
CA ILE A 357 -6.35 15.65 -2.08
C ILE A 357 -5.63 16.91 -1.60
N GLN A 358 -6.25 17.58 -0.63
CA GLN A 358 -5.66 18.75 0.01
C GLN A 358 -4.87 18.29 1.25
N LEU A 359 -3.56 18.55 1.25
CA LEU A 359 -2.64 18.21 2.32
C LEU A 359 -2.48 19.40 3.28
N GLY A 360 -2.45 19.15 4.59
CA GLY A 360 -2.16 20.19 5.59
C GLY A 360 -0.97 19.89 6.47
N SER A 361 -0.89 20.65 7.57
CA SER A 361 0.16 20.43 8.57
C SER A 361 -0.21 19.25 9.45
N LYS A 362 0.77 18.41 9.75
CA LYS A 362 0.58 17.31 10.70
C LYS A 362 1.49 17.48 11.91
N ALA A 363 0.96 17.20 13.11
CA ALA A 363 1.78 17.10 14.31
C ALA A 363 2.74 15.90 14.21
N GLU A 364 3.84 15.88 14.96
CA GLU A 364 4.70 14.70 15.01
C GLU A 364 3.94 13.54 15.68
N SER A 365 3.34 12.67 14.88
CA SER A 365 2.76 11.39 15.29
C SER A 365 3.60 10.25 14.74
N ASP A 366 3.68 9.11 15.42
CA ASP A 366 4.34 7.91 14.87
C ASP A 366 3.53 7.26 13.72
N HIS A 367 2.27 7.64 13.58
CA HIS A 367 1.35 7.09 12.58
C HIS A 367 1.53 7.67 11.18
N GLN A 368 1.22 6.88 10.15
CA GLN A 368 1.36 7.20 8.73
C GLN A 368 0.01 7.52 8.07
N ILE A 369 0.04 8.34 7.02
CA ILE A 369 -1.05 8.49 6.06
C ILE A 369 -0.63 7.75 4.79
N ASN A 370 -1.33 6.68 4.45
CA ASN A 370 -1.11 5.87 3.27
C ASN A 370 -2.22 6.14 2.26
N ILE A 371 -1.87 6.69 1.10
CA ILE A 371 -2.79 6.91 -0.01
C ILE A 371 -2.46 5.87 -1.08
N ILE A 372 -3.41 4.97 -1.34
CA ILE A 372 -3.23 3.80 -2.18
C ILE A 372 -4.17 3.90 -3.37
N VAL A 373 -3.60 4.14 -4.55
CA VAL A 373 -4.35 4.32 -5.80
C VAL A 373 -4.38 2.99 -6.55
N LEU A 374 -5.57 2.43 -6.74
CA LEU A 374 -5.73 1.14 -7.40
C LEU A 374 -5.69 1.27 -8.93
N GLN A 375 -5.45 0.15 -9.62
CA GLN A 375 -5.20 0.11 -11.07
C GLN A 375 -6.32 0.74 -11.91
N ASN A 376 -7.56 0.66 -11.43
CA ASN A 376 -8.78 1.12 -12.09
C ASN A 376 -9.19 2.55 -11.72
N ALA A 377 -8.42 3.24 -10.86
CA ALA A 377 -8.68 4.61 -10.44
C ALA A 377 -7.85 5.60 -11.25
N LYS A 378 -8.34 6.84 -11.37
CA LYS A 378 -7.50 7.96 -11.84
C LYS A 378 -6.48 8.34 -10.77
N THR A 379 -5.25 8.63 -11.18
CA THR A 379 -4.23 9.19 -10.28
C THR A 379 -4.78 10.49 -9.66
N PRO A 380 -4.68 10.67 -8.33
CA PRO A 380 -5.18 11.87 -7.67
C PRO A 380 -4.33 13.10 -8.02
N THR A 381 -4.90 14.27 -7.75
CA THR A 381 -4.15 15.53 -7.71
C THR A 381 -3.91 15.92 -6.26
N PHE A 382 -2.77 16.57 -6.00
CA PHE A 382 -2.38 17.00 -4.66
C PHE A 382 -2.31 18.52 -4.62
N THR A 383 -2.92 19.10 -3.60
CA THR A 383 -2.81 20.52 -3.27
C THR A 383 -2.35 20.68 -1.83
N VAL A 384 -1.72 21.80 -1.50
CA VAL A 384 -1.28 22.11 -0.15
C VAL A 384 -2.14 23.23 0.41
N ALA A 385 -2.66 23.04 1.62
CA ALA A 385 -3.46 24.04 2.31
C ALA A 385 -2.65 25.29 2.62
N ASN A 386 -3.32 26.45 2.56
CA ASN A 386 -2.68 27.73 2.84
C ASN A 386 -2.16 27.76 4.29
N GLY A 387 -0.88 28.13 4.46
CA GLY A 387 -0.23 28.17 5.77
C GLY A 387 0.22 26.81 6.31
N ALA A 388 0.21 25.74 5.50
CA ALA A 388 0.78 24.45 5.89
C ALA A 388 2.27 24.59 6.25
N LYS A 389 2.63 24.14 7.46
CA LYS A 389 3.99 24.26 8.03
C LYS A 389 4.87 23.07 7.69
N ILE A 390 4.32 21.86 7.73
CA ILE A 390 5.04 20.62 7.41
C ILE A 390 4.07 19.51 7.01
N ILE A 391 4.33 18.86 5.88
CA ILE A 391 3.70 17.61 5.47
C ILE A 391 4.57 16.48 5.98
N SER A 392 4.04 15.58 6.81
CA SER A 392 4.84 14.51 7.41
C SER A 392 4.17 13.14 7.40
N ASN A 393 5.01 12.10 7.36
CA ASN A 393 4.60 10.70 7.43
C ASN A 393 3.51 10.34 6.41
N LEU A 394 3.76 10.71 5.15
CA LEU A 394 2.84 10.51 4.03
C LEU A 394 3.45 9.50 3.05
N ASN A 395 2.74 8.42 2.77
CA ASN A 395 3.09 7.48 1.71
C ASN A 395 1.99 7.49 0.66
N VAL A 396 2.38 7.71 -0.59
CA VAL A 396 1.48 7.61 -1.74
C VAL A 396 1.99 6.49 -2.63
N THR A 397 1.17 5.45 -2.79
CA THR A 397 1.46 4.31 -3.67
C THR A 397 0.40 4.22 -4.74
N SER A 398 0.81 4.26 -6.00
CA SER A 398 -0.09 4.10 -7.14
C SER A 398 0.21 2.85 -7.93
N TYR A 399 -0.83 2.08 -8.19
CA TYR A 399 -0.85 1.00 -9.15
C TYR A 399 -1.57 1.42 -10.45
N SER A 400 -2.19 2.60 -10.46
CA SER A 400 -2.79 3.17 -11.66
C SER A 400 -1.73 3.52 -12.69
N LYS A 401 -1.98 3.13 -13.94
CA LYS A 401 -1.21 3.53 -15.12
C LYS A 401 -1.93 4.62 -15.91
N ASP A 402 -2.99 5.21 -15.35
CA ASP A 402 -3.83 6.17 -16.04
C ASP A 402 -3.23 7.59 -15.96
N PRO A 403 -2.83 8.18 -17.09
CA PRO A 403 -1.93 9.31 -17.10
C PRO A 403 -2.72 10.64 -17.01
N THR A 404 -3.52 10.83 -15.96
CA THR A 404 -4.44 11.99 -15.85
C THR A 404 -3.92 13.15 -15.01
N THR A 405 -2.93 12.91 -14.14
CA THR A 405 -2.39 13.96 -13.27
C THR A 405 -1.36 14.81 -13.99
N LYS A 406 -1.60 16.13 -14.03
CA LYS A 406 -0.77 17.14 -14.73
C LYS A 406 0.54 17.50 -14.01
N GLY A 407 1.04 16.64 -13.13
CA GLY A 407 2.19 16.89 -12.25
C GLY A 407 1.78 17.19 -10.80
N ILE A 408 2.78 17.26 -9.92
CA ILE A 408 2.59 17.49 -8.48
C ILE A 408 3.30 18.78 -8.09
N PHE A 409 2.63 19.63 -7.32
CA PHE A 409 3.21 20.87 -6.79
C PHE A 409 3.01 20.91 -5.27
N LEU A 410 4.10 20.90 -4.52
CA LEU A 410 4.10 20.92 -3.06
C LEU A 410 5.00 22.07 -2.58
N ASN A 411 4.43 23.03 -1.87
CA ASN A 411 5.12 24.24 -1.41
C ASN A 411 5.26 24.34 0.12
N ALA A 412 5.06 23.24 0.84
CA ALA A 412 5.28 23.15 2.27
C ALA A 412 6.43 22.18 2.60
N PRO A 413 7.19 22.40 3.67
CA PRO A 413 8.25 21.50 4.12
C PRO A 413 7.77 20.05 4.24
N MET A 414 8.64 19.07 3.96
CA MET A 414 8.30 17.65 3.99
C MET A 414 9.22 16.85 4.93
N LYS A 415 8.65 15.90 5.66
CA LYS A 415 9.39 14.95 6.51
C LYS A 415 8.83 13.53 6.39
N ASN A 416 9.65 12.54 6.06
CA ASN A 416 9.23 11.14 5.90
C ASN A 416 8.08 11.00 4.88
N VAL A 417 8.33 11.42 3.65
CA VAL A 417 7.32 11.39 2.58
C VAL A 417 7.77 10.46 1.46
N THR A 418 6.89 9.56 1.03
CA THR A 418 7.16 8.63 -0.07
C THR A 418 6.12 8.79 -1.18
N PHE A 419 6.58 8.90 -2.42
CA PHE A 419 5.77 8.75 -3.62
C PHE A 419 6.25 7.55 -4.42
N SER A 420 5.35 6.62 -4.72
CA SER A 420 5.65 5.35 -5.39
C SER A 420 4.66 5.07 -6.51
N GLY A 421 5.15 4.72 -7.70
CA GLY A 421 4.28 4.20 -8.78
C GLY A 421 3.38 5.23 -9.48
N LEU A 422 3.60 6.52 -9.28
CA LEU A 422 2.77 7.56 -9.90
C LEU A 422 2.97 7.64 -11.42
N TYR A 423 1.92 8.04 -12.15
CA TYR A 423 1.99 8.31 -13.60
C TYR A 423 1.62 9.76 -13.91
N LEU A 424 2.55 10.54 -14.48
CA LEU A 424 2.41 11.99 -14.73
C LEU A 424 2.48 12.33 -16.23
N THR A 425 1.72 13.34 -16.70
CA THR A 425 1.60 13.65 -18.15
C THR A 425 2.03 15.00 -18.67
N ASN A 426 2.04 16.03 -17.83
CA ASN A 426 2.30 17.38 -18.32
C ASN A 426 3.45 18.05 -17.57
N LYS A 427 3.64 17.72 -16.29
CA LYS A 427 4.74 18.22 -15.47
C LYS A 427 5.20 17.11 -14.54
N GLY A 428 6.45 17.21 -14.09
CA GLY A 428 6.96 16.40 -13.01
C GLY A 428 6.45 16.85 -11.63
N MET A 429 7.27 16.62 -10.63
CA MET A 429 7.09 17.01 -9.24
C MET A 429 7.89 18.28 -8.96
N HIS A 430 7.23 19.32 -8.47
CA HIS A 430 7.85 20.56 -8.04
C HIS A 430 7.69 20.71 -6.53
N LEU A 431 8.81 20.66 -5.82
CA LEU A 431 8.94 20.59 -4.37
C LEU A 431 9.59 21.89 -3.89
N GLN A 432 8.77 22.84 -3.48
CA GLN A 432 9.16 24.23 -3.23
C GLN A 432 9.34 24.54 -1.73
N ALA A 433 10.02 23.66 -0.99
CA ALA A 433 10.28 23.79 0.44
C ALA A 433 11.37 22.83 0.95
N ALA A 434 11.70 22.91 2.25
CA ALA A 434 12.68 22.02 2.89
C ALA A 434 12.24 20.54 2.87
N MET A 435 13.21 19.63 2.76
CA MET A 435 12.96 18.19 2.65
C MET A 435 13.77 17.40 3.67
N ASN A 436 13.14 16.39 4.27
CA ASN A 436 13.79 15.49 5.21
C ASN A 436 13.27 14.07 5.00
N ASN A 437 14.10 13.16 4.48
CA ASN A 437 13.70 11.78 4.20
C ASN A 437 12.52 11.71 3.24
N VAL A 438 12.70 12.25 2.05
CA VAL A 438 11.74 12.19 0.95
C VAL A 438 12.19 11.14 -0.06
N THR A 439 11.28 10.28 -0.49
CA THR A 439 11.55 9.22 -1.46
C THR A 439 10.56 9.30 -2.62
N ILE A 440 11.08 9.25 -3.85
CA ILE A 440 10.32 9.21 -5.10
C ILE A 440 10.80 7.97 -5.86
N THR A 441 9.93 6.98 -5.99
CA THR A 441 10.32 5.67 -6.54
C THR A 441 9.34 5.14 -7.57
N LYS A 442 9.82 4.43 -8.59
CA LYS A 442 8.98 3.73 -9.58
C LYS A 442 7.92 4.60 -10.26
N CYS A 443 8.13 5.90 -10.29
CA CYS A 443 7.21 6.84 -10.91
C CYS A 443 7.53 6.96 -12.40
N ASN A 444 6.48 7.04 -13.20
CA ASN A 444 6.55 7.22 -14.64
C ASN A 444 6.09 8.62 -15.01
N ALA A 445 6.82 9.28 -15.89
CA ALA A 445 6.40 10.57 -16.40
C ALA A 445 6.67 10.69 -17.90
N ASN A 446 5.65 11.14 -18.61
CA ASN A 446 5.79 11.62 -19.98
C ASN A 446 5.58 13.12 -19.93
N ILE A 447 6.64 13.91 -20.06
CA ILE A 447 6.60 15.35 -19.87
C ILE A 447 6.78 16.03 -21.22
N VAL A 448 5.74 16.73 -21.69
CA VAL A 448 5.76 17.46 -22.96
C VAL A 448 5.60 18.95 -22.70
N ASN A 449 6.66 19.72 -22.98
CA ASN A 449 6.64 21.18 -22.93
C ASN A 449 6.65 21.77 -24.35
N THR A 450 5.57 22.45 -24.73
CA THR A 450 5.44 23.18 -26.00
C THR A 450 5.74 24.67 -25.87
N GLU A 451 6.01 25.18 -24.66
CA GLU A 451 6.24 26.61 -24.40
C GLU A 451 7.76 26.89 -24.29
N ASN A 452 8.25 27.85 -25.08
CA ASN A 452 9.68 28.15 -25.28
C ASN A 452 10.45 28.72 -24.07
N ASN A 453 9.88 28.73 -22.86
CA ASN A 453 10.39 29.63 -21.80
C ASN A 453 10.22 29.18 -20.34
N ASN A 454 10.03 27.90 -20.04
CA ASN A 454 10.08 27.41 -18.65
C ASN A 454 10.94 26.13 -18.59
N ASP A 455 11.84 26.05 -17.62
CA ASP A 455 12.52 24.80 -17.25
C ASP A 455 11.45 23.77 -16.85
N VAL A 456 11.51 22.59 -17.44
CA VAL A 456 10.52 21.53 -17.18
C VAL A 456 11.24 20.28 -16.71
N ASP A 457 11.12 20.02 -15.42
CA ASP A 457 11.86 18.95 -14.76
C ASP A 457 10.93 17.86 -14.23
N PHE A 458 11.47 16.64 -14.13
CA PHE A 458 10.77 15.54 -13.47
C PHE A 458 10.73 15.72 -11.96
N VAL A 459 11.84 16.11 -11.33
CA VAL A 459 11.88 16.58 -9.95
C VAL A 459 12.54 17.94 -9.92
N LYS A 460 11.80 18.97 -9.49
CA LYS A 460 12.31 20.32 -9.28
C LYS A 460 12.27 20.66 -7.80
N VAL A 461 13.38 21.14 -7.27
CA VAL A 461 13.52 21.54 -5.86
C VAL A 461 14.07 22.96 -5.83
N ASP A 462 13.19 23.92 -5.53
CA ASP A 462 13.51 25.34 -5.56
C ASP A 462 13.09 26.06 -4.26
N GLY A 463 13.83 27.10 -3.89
CA GLY A 463 13.52 27.93 -2.72
C GLY A 463 12.56 29.07 -2.99
N THR A 464 11.80 29.46 -1.97
CA THR A 464 10.98 30.68 -1.93
C THR A 464 11.66 31.76 -1.07
N GLY A 465 12.81 32.27 -1.52
CA GLY A 465 13.46 33.45 -0.91
C GLY A 465 14.55 33.17 0.13
N ALA A 466 15.10 34.26 0.71
CA ALA A 466 16.28 34.24 1.58
C ALA A 466 16.06 33.45 2.88
N GLY A 467 16.65 32.25 2.95
CA GLY A 467 16.41 31.24 3.99
C GLY A 467 16.18 29.85 3.38
N SER A 468 16.99 29.51 2.38
CA SER A 468 16.83 28.48 1.35
C SER A 468 16.33 27.11 1.84
N PRO A 469 15.61 26.33 1.00
CA PRO A 469 15.18 24.99 1.34
C PRO A 469 16.39 24.11 1.64
N VAL A 470 16.38 23.51 2.83
CA VAL A 470 17.44 22.63 3.31
C VAL A 470 16.98 21.19 3.10
N ILE A 471 17.78 20.36 2.43
CA ILE A 471 17.65 18.91 2.62
C ILE A 471 18.36 18.61 3.94
N THR A 472 17.64 18.25 4.99
CA THR A 472 18.27 17.98 6.30
C THR A 472 18.54 16.49 6.53
N GLY A 473 17.92 15.62 5.72
CA GLY A 473 18.09 14.17 5.75
C GLY A 473 18.45 13.66 4.36
N SER A 474 17.64 12.75 3.82
CA SER A 474 17.79 12.25 2.45
C SER A 474 16.70 12.71 1.49
N LEU A 475 17.05 12.88 0.21
CA LEU A 475 16.15 12.84 -0.94
C LEU A 475 16.57 11.65 -1.82
N ASN A 476 15.68 10.70 -2.02
CA ASN A 476 15.94 9.50 -2.82
C ASN A 476 15.05 9.51 -4.06
N ILE A 477 15.65 9.42 -5.26
CA ILE A 477 14.96 9.36 -6.55
C ILE A 477 15.39 8.04 -7.22
N THR A 478 14.53 7.02 -7.16
CA THR A 478 14.93 5.65 -7.53
C THR A 478 14.00 4.94 -8.51
N ASP A 479 14.57 4.16 -9.42
CA ASP A 479 13.83 3.24 -10.30
C ASP A 479 12.72 3.91 -11.15
N ASN A 480 12.88 5.18 -11.52
CA ASN A 480 11.88 5.92 -12.29
C ASN A 480 12.07 5.78 -13.81
N THR A 481 10.99 5.87 -14.59
CA THR A 481 11.03 5.92 -16.05
C THR A 481 10.48 7.25 -16.55
N VAL A 482 11.32 8.06 -17.19
CA VAL A 482 10.99 9.44 -17.52
C VAL A 482 11.28 9.72 -19.01
N TYR A 483 10.25 10.18 -19.72
CA TYR A 483 10.39 10.71 -21.07
C TYR A 483 10.17 12.23 -21.03
N ILE A 484 11.14 13.00 -21.50
CA ILE A 484 11.06 14.47 -21.52
C ILE A 484 11.17 14.97 -22.95
N LYS A 485 10.19 15.77 -23.37
CA LYS A 485 10.19 16.45 -24.67
C LYS A 485 9.99 17.95 -24.48
N THR A 486 11.00 18.72 -24.88
CA THR A 486 11.02 20.19 -24.84
C THR A 486 11.28 20.77 -26.23
N ALA A 487 10.99 22.06 -26.40
CA ALA A 487 11.29 22.80 -27.63
C ALA A 487 12.80 23.00 -27.87
N LYS A 488 13.63 22.93 -26.82
CA LYS A 488 15.08 23.12 -26.85
C LYS A 488 15.77 22.02 -26.05
N ALA A 489 16.70 21.31 -26.68
CA ALA A 489 17.47 20.26 -26.02
C ALA A 489 18.34 20.85 -24.88
N GLY A 490 18.25 20.25 -23.69
CA GLY A 490 19.05 20.63 -22.51
C GLY A 490 18.37 21.51 -21.48
N ASP A 491 17.17 22.01 -21.74
CA ASP A 491 16.41 22.89 -20.85
C ASP A 491 15.52 22.12 -19.83
N ALA A 492 15.75 20.82 -19.67
CA ALA A 492 14.91 19.96 -18.84
C ALA A 492 15.69 18.81 -18.21
N TYR A 493 15.53 18.62 -16.90
CA TYR A 493 16.32 17.69 -16.13
C TYR A 493 15.43 16.63 -15.45
N LEU A 494 16.00 15.43 -15.26
CA LEU A 494 15.47 14.42 -14.34
C LEU A 494 15.32 15.01 -12.94
N ALA A 495 16.35 15.72 -12.48
CA ALA A 495 16.36 16.40 -11.20
C ALA A 495 17.02 17.76 -11.36
N ASN A 496 16.33 18.80 -10.90
CA ASN A 496 16.79 20.18 -10.88
C ASN A 496 16.79 20.67 -9.44
N LEU A 497 17.99 20.86 -8.89
CA LEU A 497 18.23 21.08 -7.46
C LEU A 497 18.82 22.47 -7.24
N TRP A 498 17.97 23.47 -6.99
CA TRP A 498 18.39 24.86 -6.79
C TRP A 498 18.49 25.22 -5.31
N GLN A 499 19.54 25.98 -4.97
CA GLN A 499 19.74 26.61 -3.65
C GLN A 499 19.79 25.64 -2.45
N LEU A 500 20.29 24.41 -2.65
CA LEU A 500 20.46 23.44 -1.56
C LEU A 500 21.70 23.74 -0.72
N THR A 501 21.62 23.51 0.59
CA THR A 501 22.73 23.84 1.52
C THR A 501 23.22 22.69 2.39
N LYS A 502 22.48 21.58 2.55
CA LYS A 502 22.83 20.40 3.40
C LYS A 502 22.16 19.12 2.86
N GLY A 503 22.52 17.96 3.41
CA GLY A 503 21.81 16.67 3.26
C GLY A 503 22.41 15.72 2.23
N THR A 504 21.72 14.60 1.99
CA THR A 504 22.12 13.60 0.99
C THR A 504 21.07 13.48 -0.12
N VAL A 505 21.51 13.50 -1.37
CA VAL A 505 20.67 13.22 -2.54
C VAL A 505 21.16 11.95 -3.21
N ASN A 506 20.27 10.96 -3.36
CA ASN A 506 20.56 9.70 -4.02
C ASN A 506 19.67 9.57 -5.27
N ILE A 507 20.28 9.39 -6.44
CA ILE A 507 19.60 9.22 -7.72
C ILE A 507 20.04 7.89 -8.32
N THR A 508 19.19 6.88 -8.26
CA THR A 508 19.61 5.49 -8.56
C THR A 508 18.65 4.73 -9.45
N GLY A 509 19.15 3.99 -10.44
CA GLY A 509 18.33 3.03 -11.21
C GLY A 509 17.30 3.65 -12.16
N ASN A 510 17.43 4.94 -12.47
CA ASN A 510 16.45 5.64 -13.31
C ASN A 510 16.76 5.45 -14.80
N HIS A 511 15.71 5.40 -15.63
CA HIS A 511 15.81 5.44 -17.09
C HIS A 511 15.19 6.74 -17.61
N VAL A 512 15.97 7.53 -18.34
CA VAL A 512 15.59 8.87 -18.81
C VAL A 512 15.86 9.00 -20.31
N SER A 513 14.88 9.47 -21.08
CA SER A 513 15.02 9.63 -22.54
C SER A 513 14.36 10.91 -23.07
N GLY A 514 14.85 11.39 -24.22
CA GLY A 514 14.29 12.53 -24.97
C GLY A 514 15.16 13.81 -24.98
N ASN A 515 14.54 14.98 -25.10
CA ASN A 515 15.22 16.29 -25.19
C ASN A 515 15.61 16.83 -23.81
N CYS A 516 16.37 16.05 -23.04
CA CYS A 516 16.75 16.35 -21.66
C CYS A 516 18.25 16.67 -21.47
N GLY A 517 18.58 17.27 -20.31
CA GLY A 517 19.92 17.59 -19.80
C GLY A 517 20.37 16.71 -18.61
N GLY A 518 19.56 15.71 -18.23
CA GLY A 518 19.83 14.73 -17.17
C GLY A 518 19.77 15.30 -15.74
N VAL A 519 20.83 15.35 -14.93
CA VAL A 519 20.76 15.88 -13.54
C VAL A 519 21.42 17.26 -13.44
N PHE A 520 20.77 18.23 -12.79
CA PHE A 520 21.31 19.57 -12.54
C PHE A 520 21.26 19.94 -11.06
N SER A 521 22.37 20.45 -10.52
CA SER A 521 22.45 21.00 -9.17
C SER A 521 23.27 22.29 -9.16
N TRP A 522 22.71 23.40 -8.64
CA TRP A 522 23.39 24.71 -8.57
C TRP A 522 24.30 24.84 -7.34
N MET A 523 23.88 24.23 -6.23
CA MET A 523 24.65 24.09 -5.00
C MET A 523 24.52 22.64 -4.57
N ALA A 524 25.64 21.97 -4.32
CA ALA A 524 25.54 20.60 -3.89
C ALA A 524 25.19 20.52 -2.39
N PRO A 525 24.27 19.63 -2.01
CA PRO A 525 24.10 19.20 -0.63
C PRO A 525 25.40 18.50 -0.14
N ASP A 526 25.41 18.02 1.10
CA ASP A 526 26.62 17.41 1.70
C ASP A 526 27.12 16.20 0.88
N LYS A 527 26.20 15.55 0.15
CA LYS A 527 26.48 14.41 -0.73
C LYS A 527 25.45 14.29 -1.86
N ILE A 528 25.92 14.14 -3.09
CA ILE A 528 25.12 13.69 -4.24
C ILE A 528 25.69 12.36 -4.77
N ASP A 529 24.86 11.33 -4.77
CA ASP A 529 25.15 10.05 -5.40
C ASP A 529 24.25 9.85 -6.62
N VAL A 530 24.86 9.64 -7.78
CA VAL A 530 24.18 9.33 -9.04
C VAL A 530 24.66 7.96 -9.51
N GLU A 531 23.85 6.93 -9.33
CA GLU A 531 24.27 5.54 -9.55
C GLU A 531 23.35 4.73 -10.46
N ASN A 532 23.92 3.87 -11.32
CA ASN A 532 23.17 2.87 -12.08
C ASN A 532 22.01 3.45 -12.93
N ASN A 533 22.12 4.68 -13.43
CA ASN A 533 21.09 5.30 -14.28
C ASN A 533 21.42 5.12 -15.78
N ASP A 534 20.38 5.11 -16.62
CA ASP A 534 20.50 5.11 -18.08
C ASP A 534 19.92 6.42 -18.65
N PHE A 535 20.80 7.24 -19.25
CA PHE A 535 20.47 8.51 -19.86
C PHE A 535 20.59 8.41 -21.39
N GLU A 536 19.43 8.46 -22.04
CA GLU A 536 19.26 8.58 -23.49
C GLU A 536 18.79 9.99 -23.89
N CYS A 537 19.51 11.04 -23.47
CA CYS A 537 19.11 12.40 -23.81
C CYS A 537 19.88 12.99 -25.00
N GLU A 538 19.29 13.97 -25.67
CA GLU A 538 19.93 14.68 -26.79
C GLU A 538 21.02 15.70 -26.38
N SER A 539 21.25 15.93 -25.08
CA SER A 539 22.19 16.96 -24.58
C SER A 539 22.97 16.53 -23.32
N ASN A 540 23.36 17.45 -22.43
CA ASN A 540 24.13 17.18 -21.20
C ASN A 540 23.56 16.01 -20.37
N GLY A 541 24.42 15.32 -19.62
CA GLY A 541 24.06 14.12 -18.84
C GLY A 541 23.93 14.39 -17.35
N VAL A 542 24.99 14.82 -16.69
CA VAL A 542 24.95 15.25 -15.29
C VAL A 542 25.73 16.55 -15.22
N VAL A 543 25.19 17.54 -14.52
CA VAL A 543 25.73 18.87 -14.26
C VAL A 543 25.71 19.10 -12.75
N ILE A 544 26.88 18.96 -12.12
CA ILE A 544 27.05 19.30 -10.70
C ILE A 544 27.80 20.62 -10.66
N GLN A 545 27.11 21.67 -10.21
CA GLN A 545 27.72 22.94 -9.88
C GLN A 545 27.88 23.06 -8.37
N ARG A 546 29.03 23.59 -7.97
CA ARG A 546 29.38 23.78 -6.57
C ARG A 546 29.24 22.51 -5.70
N PRO A 547 29.91 21.37 -6.04
CA PRO A 547 30.07 20.20 -5.16
C PRO A 547 30.60 20.50 -3.73
N ASN A 548 29.94 19.96 -2.70
CA ASN A 548 30.44 19.91 -1.32
C ASN A 548 30.62 18.45 -0.88
N GLY A 549 31.48 18.19 0.11
CA GLY A 549 31.67 16.85 0.67
C GLY A 549 32.15 15.79 -0.34
N GLU A 550 31.68 14.55 -0.16
CA GLU A 550 32.02 13.41 -1.01
C GLU A 550 30.84 13.09 -1.94
N ASN A 551 31.07 13.05 -3.25
CA ASN A 551 30.04 12.81 -4.26
C ASN A 551 30.43 11.62 -5.14
N ILE A 552 29.43 10.85 -5.59
CA ILE A 552 29.65 9.63 -6.37
C ILE A 552 28.86 9.71 -7.68
N VAL A 553 29.53 9.42 -8.80
CA VAL A 553 28.90 9.19 -10.10
C VAL A 553 29.33 7.83 -10.60
N LYS A 554 28.47 6.82 -10.49
CA LYS A 554 28.88 5.43 -10.65
C LYS A 554 27.95 4.61 -11.54
N ASN A 555 28.51 3.78 -12.41
CA ASN A 555 27.77 2.79 -13.21
C ASN A 555 26.62 3.38 -14.07
N ASN A 556 26.70 4.65 -14.46
CA ASN A 556 25.69 5.27 -15.31
C ASN A 556 26.03 5.03 -16.79
N THR A 557 24.99 4.98 -17.63
CA THR A 557 25.12 4.94 -19.09
C THR A 557 24.65 6.27 -19.68
N PHE A 558 25.51 6.91 -20.47
CA PHE A 558 25.25 8.19 -21.14
C PHE A 558 25.37 7.99 -22.64
N LYS A 559 24.24 7.81 -23.34
CA LYS A 559 24.25 7.38 -24.75
C LYS A 559 24.56 8.50 -25.74
N ASN A 560 24.02 9.70 -25.55
CA ASN A 560 24.29 10.85 -26.42
C ASN A 560 24.65 12.10 -25.58
N ASN A 561 25.12 11.88 -24.34
CA ASN A 561 25.31 12.93 -23.37
C ASN A 561 26.77 13.09 -22.95
N THR A 562 27.11 14.31 -22.53
CA THR A 562 28.38 14.66 -21.87
C THR A 562 28.18 14.69 -20.36
N LEU A 563 29.09 14.10 -19.59
CA LEU A 563 29.18 14.31 -18.14
C LEU A 563 29.88 15.65 -17.88
N SER A 564 29.20 16.63 -17.28
CA SER A 564 29.77 17.96 -17.04
C SER A 564 29.86 18.27 -15.55
N ILE A 565 31.02 18.67 -15.06
CA ILE A 565 31.23 19.02 -13.65
C ILE A 565 31.79 20.44 -13.60
N PHE A 566 31.14 21.33 -12.85
CA PHE A 566 31.57 22.73 -12.73
C PHE A 566 31.91 23.05 -11.28
N PHE A 567 33.18 23.39 -11.06
CA PHE A 567 33.68 23.86 -9.78
C PHE A 567 33.65 25.39 -9.78
N SER A 568 32.79 26.02 -8.97
CA SER A 568 32.76 27.48 -8.82
C SER A 568 32.48 27.87 -7.37
N HIS A 569 33.09 28.96 -6.88
CA HIS A 569 32.74 29.64 -5.62
C HIS A 569 32.51 28.70 -4.40
N PHE A 570 33.58 28.13 -3.83
CA PHE A 570 33.51 27.32 -2.60
C PHE A 570 34.22 27.99 -1.44
N GLU A 571 33.73 27.79 -0.22
CA GLU A 571 34.48 28.16 0.98
C GLU A 571 35.78 27.32 1.05
N THR A 572 36.92 28.00 1.21
CA THR A 572 38.29 27.46 1.16
C THR A 572 38.60 26.31 2.15
N ALA A 573 37.67 26.01 3.07
CA ALA A 573 37.81 24.95 4.07
C ALA A 573 37.36 23.56 3.59
N ASN A 574 36.48 23.47 2.57
CA ASN A 574 35.93 22.20 2.11
C ASN A 574 36.56 21.80 0.78
N LYS A 575 37.28 20.68 0.77
CA LYS A 575 37.89 20.10 -0.44
C LYS A 575 36.95 19.02 -1.00
N PRO A 576 36.05 19.34 -1.94
CA PRO A 576 35.10 18.35 -2.44
C PRO A 576 35.84 17.21 -3.15
N THR A 577 35.33 16.01 -2.96
CA THR A 577 35.79 14.81 -3.69
C THR A 577 34.67 14.31 -4.59
N ILE A 578 34.99 14.04 -5.85
CA ILE A 578 34.08 13.38 -6.79
C ILE A 578 34.71 12.08 -7.26
N GLU A 579 34.01 10.98 -7.06
CA GLU A 579 34.39 9.66 -7.57
C GLU A 579 33.57 9.30 -8.81
N ILE A 580 34.26 9.00 -9.91
CA ILE A 580 33.69 8.53 -11.18
C ILE A 580 34.18 7.11 -11.44
N THR A 581 33.26 6.14 -11.43
CA THR A 581 33.61 4.71 -11.56
C THR A 581 32.58 3.95 -12.39
N GLY A 582 33.02 3.10 -13.33
CA GLY A 582 32.13 2.15 -14.03
C GLY A 582 31.13 2.76 -15.02
N ASN A 583 31.24 4.06 -15.36
CA ASN A 583 30.28 4.72 -16.25
C ASN A 583 30.57 4.41 -17.73
N THR A 584 29.54 4.37 -18.59
CA THR A 584 29.69 4.35 -20.05
C THR A 584 29.30 5.70 -20.62
N ILE A 585 30.23 6.43 -21.24
CA ILE A 585 30.06 7.82 -21.65
C ILE A 585 30.38 7.97 -23.14
N ASN A 586 29.41 8.38 -23.95
CA ASN A 586 29.62 8.42 -25.41
C ASN A 586 30.16 9.75 -25.97
N ASN A 587 29.93 10.89 -25.31
CA ASN A 587 30.40 12.20 -25.83
C ASN A 587 31.61 12.79 -25.09
N GLY A 588 31.82 12.44 -23.82
CA GLY A 588 33.00 12.85 -23.05
C GLY A 588 32.69 13.39 -21.66
N ILE A 589 33.74 13.81 -20.96
CA ILE A 589 33.68 14.46 -19.64
C ILE A 589 34.16 15.91 -19.78
N PHE A 590 33.33 16.86 -19.38
CA PHE A 590 33.66 18.28 -19.31
C PHE A 590 33.89 18.70 -17.86
N ILE A 591 34.97 19.44 -17.61
CA ILE A 591 35.25 19.96 -16.27
C ILE A 591 35.59 21.45 -16.34
N GLY A 592 34.76 22.28 -15.72
CA GLY A 592 34.93 23.73 -15.67
C GLY A 592 35.31 24.24 -14.28
N TYR A 593 36.06 25.36 -14.24
CA TYR A 593 36.49 26.04 -13.02
C TYR A 593 36.23 27.55 -13.12
N ASP A 594 35.96 28.19 -11.98
CA ASP A 594 35.95 29.65 -11.83
C ASP A 594 37.26 30.13 -11.20
N ASN A 595 37.76 31.32 -11.57
CA ASN A 595 39.15 31.77 -11.47
C ASN A 595 39.67 32.13 -10.05
N GLU A 596 39.17 31.50 -8.99
CA GLU A 596 39.60 31.80 -7.62
C GLU A 596 40.80 30.94 -7.18
N ALA A 597 41.89 31.61 -6.79
CA ALA A 597 43.23 31.04 -6.61
C ALA A 597 43.40 30.01 -5.46
N ASP A 598 42.38 29.77 -4.64
CA ASP A 598 42.45 28.94 -3.42
C ASP A 598 41.42 27.78 -3.37
N CYS A 599 40.76 27.45 -4.49
CA CYS A 599 39.82 26.32 -4.54
C CYS A 599 40.56 25.00 -4.83
N HIS A 600 40.57 24.05 -3.88
CA HIS A 600 41.14 22.71 -4.07
C HIS A 600 40.06 21.62 -4.14
N ALA A 601 39.95 20.92 -5.26
CA ALA A 601 39.05 19.77 -5.44
C ALA A 601 39.81 18.48 -5.79
N THR A 602 39.27 17.33 -5.41
CA THR A 602 39.81 16.01 -5.76
C THR A 602 38.87 15.30 -6.73
N LEU A 603 39.39 14.91 -7.89
CA LEU A 603 38.68 14.05 -8.83
C LEU A 603 39.33 12.68 -8.85
N LYS A 604 38.53 11.64 -8.58
CA LYS A 604 38.97 10.24 -8.66
C LYS A 604 38.24 9.57 -9.81
N VAL A 605 38.96 9.26 -10.89
CA VAL A 605 38.43 8.45 -11.98
C VAL A 605 39.05 7.06 -11.86
N LYS A 606 38.24 6.06 -11.52
CA LYS A 606 38.71 4.67 -11.29
C LYS A 606 38.41 3.79 -12.51
N ASP A 607 39.12 2.65 -12.57
CA ASP A 607 39.07 1.68 -13.67
C ASP A 607 37.61 1.24 -14.00
N ASN A 608 37.36 0.83 -15.25
CA ASN A 608 36.06 0.42 -15.83
C ASN A 608 35.10 1.54 -16.27
N THR A 609 35.47 2.81 -16.22
CA THR A 609 34.73 3.86 -16.97
C THR A 609 35.10 3.76 -18.45
N ASN A 610 34.12 3.58 -19.35
CA ASN A 610 34.30 3.49 -20.80
C ASN A 610 33.88 4.79 -21.49
N ILE A 611 34.79 5.44 -22.21
CA ILE A 611 34.48 6.64 -23.01
C ILE A 611 34.51 6.25 -24.50
N ALA A 612 33.36 6.22 -25.17
CA ALA A 612 33.26 5.73 -26.54
C ALA A 612 33.82 6.72 -27.58
N ASP A 613 34.67 6.22 -28.49
CA ASP A 613 35.36 7.00 -29.52
C ASP A 613 34.57 6.90 -30.85
N LYS A 614 33.77 7.91 -31.18
CA LYS A 614 33.15 8.03 -32.52
C LYS A 614 33.31 9.45 -33.07
N ASN A 615 34.46 9.63 -33.73
CA ASN A 615 34.79 10.68 -34.70
C ASN A 615 35.01 12.10 -34.17
N SER A 616 36.32 12.41 -34.06
CA SER A 616 36.97 13.71 -34.32
C SER A 616 36.86 14.80 -33.24
N THR A 617 38.04 15.35 -32.88
CA THR A 617 38.30 16.60 -32.12
C THR A 617 38.03 16.65 -30.61
N TYR A 618 37.27 15.74 -30.00
CA TYR A 618 36.86 15.82 -28.58
C TYR A 618 37.54 14.81 -27.62
N LYS A 619 38.74 14.28 -27.93
CA LYS A 619 39.66 13.76 -26.88
C LYS A 619 40.28 14.91 -26.07
N LYS A 620 39.44 15.85 -25.65
CA LYS A 620 39.85 16.96 -24.81
C LYS A 620 38.91 16.97 -23.62
N LEU A 621 39.46 16.70 -22.44
CA LEU A 621 39.02 17.47 -21.28
C LEU A 621 39.16 18.94 -21.70
N TYR A 622 38.06 19.60 -22.02
CA TYR A 622 38.07 21.02 -22.30
C TYR A 622 38.22 21.73 -20.95
N PHE A 623 39.44 22.16 -20.66
CA PHE A 623 39.69 23.16 -19.64
C PHE A 623 39.51 24.52 -20.30
N ILE A 624 38.66 25.39 -19.73
CA ILE A 624 38.70 26.81 -20.08
C ILE A 624 39.94 27.36 -19.38
N GLU A 625 41.03 27.50 -20.15
CA GLU A 625 42.26 28.14 -19.71
C GLU A 625 42.01 29.64 -19.53
N ASP A 626 41.89 30.07 -18.28
CA ASP A 626 42.40 31.38 -17.85
C ASP A 626 43.09 31.24 -16.46
N ILE A 627 43.81 30.13 -16.28
CA ILE A 627 44.49 29.80 -15.02
C ILE A 627 45.77 30.64 -14.89
N LYS A 628 45.74 31.64 -13.99
CA LYS A 628 46.94 32.23 -13.39
C LYS A 628 47.09 31.73 -11.95
N GLY A 629 47.76 30.60 -11.74
CA GLY A 629 48.03 30.06 -10.39
C GLY A 629 48.38 28.56 -10.37
N PRO A 630 48.86 27.99 -9.24
CA PRO A 630 49.13 26.56 -9.11
C PRO A 630 47.84 25.73 -9.29
N ASN A 631 47.95 24.54 -9.90
CA ASN A 631 46.82 23.70 -10.31
C ASN A 631 45.79 23.47 -9.16
N PRO A 632 44.52 23.89 -9.31
CA PRO A 632 43.50 23.79 -8.25
C PRO A 632 42.96 22.36 -8.04
N VAL A 633 43.37 21.35 -8.82
CA VAL A 633 42.73 20.02 -8.83
C VAL A 633 43.75 18.91 -8.78
N THR A 634 43.56 17.98 -7.84
CA THR A 634 44.37 16.76 -7.72
C THR A 634 43.65 15.60 -8.38
N PHE A 635 44.34 14.89 -9.28
CA PHE A 635 43.86 13.68 -9.93
C PHE A 635 44.51 12.45 -9.30
N GLU A 636 43.71 11.52 -8.80
CA GLU A 636 44.17 10.21 -8.36
C GLU A 636 43.77 9.18 -9.44
N ASN A 637 44.75 8.60 -10.14
CA ASN A 637 44.53 7.71 -11.29
C ASN A 637 44.83 6.24 -10.91
N GLY A 638 43.95 5.32 -11.32
CA GLY A 638 44.10 3.87 -11.14
C GLY A 638 44.97 3.19 -12.20
N SER A 639 44.80 3.50 -13.49
CA SER A 639 45.71 3.13 -14.59
C SER A 639 45.23 3.67 -15.96
N ASP A 640 46.16 3.78 -16.93
CA ASP A 640 46.04 4.03 -18.40
C ASP A 640 45.20 5.17 -18.99
N TYR A 641 44.61 6.06 -18.19
CA TYR A 641 44.21 7.38 -18.71
C TYR A 641 45.44 8.29 -18.73
N ALA A 642 46.00 8.56 -19.91
CA ALA A 642 47.05 9.56 -20.07
C ALA A 642 46.62 10.85 -19.36
N ASN A 643 47.39 11.27 -18.35
CA ASN A 643 47.18 12.53 -17.67
C ASN A 643 47.26 13.63 -18.75
N PRO A 644 46.17 14.32 -19.11
CA PRO A 644 46.20 15.30 -20.18
C PRO A 644 47.00 16.56 -19.79
N PHE A 645 47.47 16.67 -18.54
CA PHE A 645 48.39 17.71 -18.08
C PHE A 645 49.87 17.38 -18.31
N LYS A 646 50.20 16.25 -18.95
CA LYS A 646 51.59 15.82 -19.12
C LYS A 646 52.20 16.07 -20.50
N ASP A 647 51.51 16.79 -21.38
CA ASP A 647 52.10 17.42 -22.58
C ASP A 647 51.54 18.82 -22.80
#